data_AF-A0A7G1PCH9-F1
#
_entry.id   AF-A0A7G1PCH9-F1
#
_cell.length_a   1.000
_cell.length_b   1.000
_cell.length_c   1.000
_cell.angle_alpha   90.00
_cell.angle_beta   90.00
_cell.angle_gamma   90.00
#
_symmetry.space_group_name_H-M   'P 1'
#
loop_
_entity.id
_entity.type
_entity.pdbx_description
1 polymer ?
#
loop_
_entity_poly.entity_id
_entity_poly.type
_entity_poly.pdbx_seq_one_letter_code
_entity_poly.pdbx_strand_id
1 'polypeptide(L)'
;MPHHVTGLTRRHIMQVLGLSGALTVSPLVLGSKRASASASVAAPGPETSETDPVSDTYYRVLLSHTHWSEQQWDAAQGHYTDKDFGFAVVLGNAVLLTRGPYDADRAGVDKDTLRARTLATLKHFAASNRLTGGTQWGRKLFFDTTFQSYFVLAARLLWDDLDEVTRRDVDTIAREQAQYTAALGTGDDPASGDWSPHGLDGGFRGDTKLEEMGVYAQALAPGLAWAGDDARYEAWRAAFGRWSRNEAGLPAADLANPARVDGVAVSENTAQNLYDTFIVENHGSFGPHYQAELWRTSGRNAVHFLTAGRPLPEVLTAQPNAGPLWRTLLGVMSDAGEPLMPMVADREHLYGRDVIPLAFLAQVAGDRAAARCEIALAERLEAYQAYPPQYRLAKFSGEPKYEPEARAELAISYLLHEWRARSGRAPVRPLSQGEFFEEASGVADYGPGPGLLSHQSPGAWAGSVGKAGFVKFAWQPAHDDWLFALSGTTPMFLPSTRAEVTGRSVVAYSRLRDGFDGSASLLTLDTGHAGFTTLPSGAVVYATSGTAAGEGHLEVHNLDMPGMPGLAGSRTYGAAEGSVTVTAQAAAPTPTGSRVDELTFPRGRFRHLRMLGTRPDPSYGYSLYAFEIRDGAAGADLARGTGATASASSFDPGKGPALAVDGDGATRWAVSRADRPRADSWIAVELGAALDVDRVTLRWESAAGRAYRVQGSADGQTWTELAAWPEADLTSRGGWLDIDGRAGLVVRGGANPISVYGNTVVLSDGPAEGLLVEGLPGATPEQLRAATARKSPSVRSAQVKAALTDHYLSLFNLSSDPVTTTVTIPGSRSEGLRLYAGVQDVAESGTDLRAELGAASAALLPARFVLSGKRVPVGLRAEVVDGRTVRLSGPSCHVAVSAQGRTHDVTVRAGRTTTVTVPRATAYPLADLALGRPTFPTAPLPPGMTDPKAAVDGDESTAWTPGPDGRMVVDLGTERHITEIRTRWRGGRVPAAQAEFSTDGRTYTGAARLTARGVLRTDSAARYVALRVTAPAGTHAALTALTITS
;
A
#
# COMPACT_ATOMS: atom_id res chain seq x y z
N MET A 1 48.27 -7.60 -9.23
CA MET A 1 49.56 -7.13 -9.79
C MET A 1 49.84 -7.87 -11.09
N PRO A 2 50.40 -7.24 -12.13
CA PRO A 2 50.12 -5.86 -12.55
C PRO A 2 50.18 -5.61 -14.10
N HIS A 3 49.82 -4.37 -14.46
CA HIS A 3 50.22 -3.60 -15.65
C HIS A 3 49.50 -3.88 -17.00
N HIS A 4 49.08 -2.92 -17.82
CA HIS A 4 48.90 -1.45 -17.70
C HIS A 4 48.30 -0.94 -19.05
N VAL A 5 47.35 0.00 -18.96
CA VAL A 5 47.38 1.34 -19.60
C VAL A 5 46.98 1.54 -21.08
N THR A 6 45.96 2.41 -21.19
CA THR A 6 45.60 3.38 -22.26
C THR A 6 45.07 2.84 -23.59
N GLY A 7 44.03 3.38 -24.21
CA GLY A 7 43.33 4.64 -23.98
C GLY A 7 43.31 5.48 -25.26
N LEU A 8 42.09 5.78 -25.74
CA LEU A 8 41.68 6.94 -26.54
C LEU A 8 41.91 6.93 -28.07
N THR A 9 40.82 7.09 -28.85
CA THR A 9 40.37 8.35 -29.52
C THR A 9 39.46 8.03 -30.73
N ARG A 10 38.23 8.57 -30.79
CA ARG A 10 37.73 9.81 -31.43
C ARG A 10 37.68 9.85 -32.98
N ARG A 11 36.43 9.75 -33.47
CA ARG A 11 35.72 10.56 -34.50
C ARG A 11 36.04 10.45 -36.01
N HIS A 12 35.06 9.85 -36.68
CA HIS A 12 34.34 10.21 -37.94
C HIS A 12 35.09 10.33 -39.27
N ILE A 13 34.56 9.69 -40.34
CA ILE A 13 33.90 10.31 -41.53
C ILE A 13 33.80 9.31 -42.74
N MET A 14 32.58 9.23 -43.30
CA MET A 14 32.11 8.99 -44.69
C MET A 14 32.37 7.72 -45.55
N GLN A 15 31.23 7.06 -45.88
CA GLN A 15 30.55 6.86 -47.20
C GLN A 15 31.21 6.20 -48.44
N VAL A 16 30.35 5.40 -49.13
CA VAL A 16 30.09 5.16 -50.58
C VAL A 16 30.04 3.63 -50.84
N LEU A 17 28.93 2.94 -51.18
CA LEU A 17 27.81 3.02 -52.16
C LEU A 17 27.92 1.90 -53.24
N GLY A 18 26.80 1.23 -53.54
CA GLY A 18 26.58 0.38 -54.73
C GLY A 18 25.74 -0.90 -54.47
N LEU A 19 24.38 -0.89 -54.34
CA LEU A 19 23.31 -0.89 -55.40
C LEU A 19 23.34 -2.15 -56.31
N SER A 20 22.27 -2.90 -56.65
CA SER A 20 20.81 -2.66 -56.80
C SER A 20 20.06 -4.02 -56.88
N GLY A 21 18.83 -4.22 -56.36
CA GLY A 21 17.53 -4.10 -57.08
C GLY A 21 16.77 -5.46 -57.04
N ALA A 22 15.44 -5.64 -57.06
CA ALA A 22 14.27 -4.76 -57.11
C ALA A 22 12.99 -5.54 -56.68
N LEU A 23 12.03 -4.81 -56.08
CA LEU A 23 10.56 -4.90 -56.08
C LEU A 23 9.84 -6.19 -56.55
N THR A 24 8.85 -6.68 -55.77
CA THR A 24 7.40 -6.64 -56.09
C THR A 24 6.51 -7.52 -55.17
N VAL A 25 5.47 -6.88 -54.58
CA VAL A 25 4.04 -7.28 -54.59
C VAL A 25 3.49 -8.05 -53.37
N SER A 26 2.59 -7.38 -52.64
CA SER A 26 1.56 -7.99 -51.78
C SER A 26 0.53 -8.75 -52.61
N PRO A 27 -0.20 -9.68 -51.98
CA PRO A 27 -1.65 -9.48 -52.02
C PRO A 27 -2.34 -9.71 -50.66
N LEU A 28 -3.31 -8.85 -50.40
CA LEU A 28 -4.54 -9.18 -49.67
C LEU A 28 -5.36 -10.18 -50.49
N VAL A 29 -6.10 -11.09 -49.85
CA VAL A 29 -7.54 -11.31 -50.05
C VAL A 29 -8.06 -12.42 -49.10
N LEU A 30 -9.08 -12.02 -48.34
CA LEU A 30 -10.25 -12.72 -47.76
C LEU A 30 -10.45 -14.23 -47.99
N GLY A 31 -10.98 -14.90 -46.96
CA GLY A 31 -11.75 -16.13 -47.14
C GLY A 31 -12.09 -16.87 -45.86
N SER A 32 -13.32 -16.70 -45.38
CA SER A 32 -13.97 -17.44 -44.31
C SER A 32 -14.14 -18.94 -44.61
N LYS A 33 -14.12 -19.80 -43.57
CA LYS A 33 -15.09 -20.90 -43.35
C LYS A 33 -14.85 -21.66 -42.05
N ARG A 34 -15.95 -21.86 -41.30
CA ARG A 34 -16.18 -22.94 -40.32
C ARG A 34 -16.16 -24.31 -41.01
N ALA A 35 -15.61 -25.33 -40.35
CA ALA A 35 -16.05 -26.75 -40.35
C ALA A 35 -15.15 -27.51 -39.35
N SER A 36 -15.66 -27.92 -38.20
CA SER A 36 -16.26 -29.23 -37.89
C SER A 36 -15.24 -30.23 -37.32
N ALA A 37 -15.59 -30.79 -36.17
CA ALA A 37 -14.83 -31.75 -35.38
C ALA A 37 -14.47 -33.04 -36.14
N SER A 38 -13.32 -33.59 -35.80
CA SER A 38 -13.09 -35.03 -35.76
C SER A 38 -12.05 -35.35 -34.70
N ALA A 39 -12.45 -36.16 -33.72
CA ALA A 39 -11.57 -36.73 -32.70
C ALA A 39 -10.55 -37.69 -33.33
N SER A 40 -9.30 -37.60 -32.91
CA SER A 40 -8.36 -38.72 -32.98
C SER A 40 -7.38 -38.66 -31.82
N VAL A 41 -7.45 -39.68 -30.98
CA VAL A 41 -6.49 -40.03 -29.93
C VAL A 41 -5.15 -40.39 -30.57
N ALA A 42 -4.05 -39.78 -30.13
CA ALA A 42 -2.70 -40.25 -30.42
C ALA A 42 -1.76 -39.92 -29.24
N ALA A 43 -0.86 -40.87 -28.99
CA ALA A 43 -0.06 -41.16 -27.80
C ALA A 43 0.96 -40.08 -27.35
N PRO A 44 1.46 -40.13 -26.09
CA PRO A 44 2.33 -39.11 -25.53
C PRO A 44 3.73 -39.18 -26.17
N GLY A 45 4.18 -38.03 -26.68
CA GLY A 45 5.59 -37.79 -27.00
C GLY A 45 6.40 -37.52 -25.71
N PRO A 46 7.74 -37.58 -25.77
CA PRO A 46 8.59 -37.50 -24.59
C PRO A 46 8.46 -36.12 -23.93
N GLU A 47 8.10 -36.12 -22.65
CA GLU A 47 7.99 -34.96 -21.78
C GLU A 47 9.34 -34.27 -21.61
N THR A 48 9.58 -33.20 -22.37
CA THR A 48 10.40 -32.10 -21.88
C THR A 48 9.49 -31.19 -21.08
N SER A 49 9.21 -31.58 -19.83
CA SER A 49 8.58 -30.71 -18.83
C SER A 49 9.56 -29.58 -18.53
N GLU A 50 9.40 -28.42 -19.19
CA GLU A 50 9.84 -27.16 -18.59
C GLU A 50 8.91 -26.96 -17.38
N THR A 51 9.41 -27.26 -16.17
CA THR A 51 8.60 -27.20 -14.96
C THR A 51 8.22 -25.74 -14.67
N ASP A 52 7.00 -25.54 -14.18
CA ASP A 52 6.54 -24.23 -13.71
C ASP A 52 7.05 -24.02 -12.28
N PRO A 53 8.05 -23.14 -12.06
CA PRO A 53 8.72 -23.00 -10.78
C PRO A 53 7.79 -22.45 -9.67
N VAL A 54 6.74 -21.71 -10.02
CA VAL A 54 5.77 -21.19 -9.06
C VAL A 54 4.93 -22.36 -8.54
N SER A 55 4.36 -23.16 -9.46
CA SER A 55 3.58 -24.34 -9.09
C SER A 55 4.40 -25.37 -8.30
N ASP A 56 5.68 -25.56 -8.66
CA ASP A 56 6.58 -26.45 -7.93
C ASP A 56 6.80 -25.97 -6.49
N THR A 57 6.91 -24.65 -6.30
CA THR A 57 7.04 -24.03 -4.98
C THR A 57 5.78 -24.22 -4.15
N TYR A 58 4.60 -23.99 -4.72
CA TYR A 58 3.32 -24.24 -4.03
C TYR A 58 3.20 -25.70 -3.59
N TYR A 59 3.57 -26.65 -4.45
CA TYR A 59 3.56 -28.08 -4.11
C TYR A 59 4.52 -28.43 -2.96
N ARG A 60 5.75 -27.90 -2.98
CA ARG A 60 6.74 -28.07 -1.90
C ARG A 60 6.29 -27.46 -0.57
N VAL A 61 5.67 -26.28 -0.62
CA VAL A 61 5.12 -25.59 0.56
C VAL A 61 3.92 -26.36 1.13
N LEU A 62 3.06 -26.95 0.29
CA LEU A 62 1.99 -27.85 0.72
C LEU A 62 2.52 -29.09 1.43
N LEU A 63 3.57 -29.73 0.89
CA LEU A 63 4.24 -30.86 1.54
C LEU A 63 4.70 -30.45 2.94
N SER A 64 5.50 -29.40 3.06
CA SER A 64 6.02 -28.91 4.35
C SER A 64 4.91 -28.50 5.33
N HIS A 65 3.81 -27.93 4.86
CA HIS A 65 2.67 -27.56 5.72
C HIS A 65 1.96 -28.79 6.30
N THR A 66 2.22 -30.00 5.78
CA THR A 66 1.64 -31.23 6.31
C THR A 66 2.04 -31.48 7.77
N HIS A 67 3.23 -31.02 8.19
CA HIS A 67 3.62 -31.01 9.60
C HIS A 67 2.66 -30.23 10.52
N TRP A 68 2.01 -29.17 10.01
CA TRP A 68 0.98 -28.44 10.75
C TRP A 68 -0.40 -29.11 10.60
N SER A 69 -0.77 -29.56 9.39
CA SER A 69 -2.09 -30.16 9.18
C SER A 69 -2.26 -31.48 9.93
N GLU A 70 -1.20 -32.27 10.08
CA GLU A 70 -1.24 -33.50 10.87
C GLU A 70 -1.40 -33.25 12.38
N GLN A 71 -1.15 -32.03 12.87
CA GLN A 71 -1.50 -31.65 14.25
C GLN A 71 -3.02 -31.50 14.44
N GLN A 72 -3.78 -31.38 13.34
CA GLN A 72 -5.24 -31.32 13.37
C GLN A 72 -5.88 -32.71 13.42
N TRP A 73 -5.10 -33.79 13.22
CA TRP A 73 -5.60 -35.15 13.26
C TRP A 73 -5.94 -35.57 14.70
N ASP A 74 -7.20 -35.90 14.95
CA ASP A 74 -7.63 -36.48 16.21
C ASP A 74 -7.65 -38.01 16.09
N ALA A 75 -6.66 -38.67 16.69
CA ALA A 75 -6.55 -40.12 16.65
C ALA A 75 -7.67 -40.85 17.39
N ALA A 76 -8.33 -40.21 18.37
CA ALA A 76 -9.45 -40.81 19.10
C ALA A 76 -10.75 -40.75 18.28
N GLN A 77 -10.94 -39.67 17.53
CA GLN A 77 -12.10 -39.50 16.65
C GLN A 77 -11.93 -40.15 15.27
N GLY A 78 -10.68 -40.35 14.83
CA GLY A 78 -10.37 -40.97 13.54
C GLY A 78 -10.60 -40.05 12.34
N HIS A 79 -10.57 -38.72 12.56
CA HIS A 79 -10.65 -37.70 11.51
C HIS A 79 -9.93 -36.41 11.96
N TYR A 80 -9.66 -35.50 11.03
CA TYR A 80 -9.19 -34.15 11.37
C TYR A 80 -10.29 -33.37 12.15
N THR A 81 -9.90 -32.49 13.06
CA THR A 81 -10.82 -31.76 13.95
C THR A 81 -11.72 -30.75 13.23
N ASP A 82 -12.91 -30.50 13.77
CA ASP A 82 -13.81 -29.42 13.33
C ASP A 82 -13.51 -28.05 13.96
N LYS A 83 -12.64 -28.01 14.97
CA LYS A 83 -12.14 -26.77 15.54
C LYS A 83 -11.49 -25.93 14.45
N ASP A 84 -11.94 -24.68 14.32
CA ASP A 84 -11.46 -23.72 13.32
C ASP A 84 -11.44 -24.30 11.89
N PHE A 85 -12.37 -25.22 11.58
CA PHE A 85 -12.43 -25.94 10.31
C PHE A 85 -11.16 -26.72 9.96
N GLY A 86 -10.46 -27.27 10.97
CA GLY A 86 -9.25 -28.09 10.78
C GLY A 86 -9.40 -29.23 9.76
N PHE A 87 -10.62 -29.76 9.57
CA PHE A 87 -10.92 -30.77 8.56
C PHE A 87 -10.78 -30.29 7.11
N ALA A 88 -10.80 -28.99 6.84
CA ALA A 88 -10.68 -28.45 5.50
C ALA A 88 -9.27 -28.60 4.89
N VAL A 89 -8.28 -29.04 5.70
CA VAL A 89 -6.92 -29.37 5.21
C VAL A 89 -6.91 -30.44 4.11
N VAL A 90 -8.02 -31.17 3.96
CA VAL A 90 -8.22 -32.24 2.97
C VAL A 90 -8.02 -31.77 1.52
N LEU A 91 -8.22 -30.50 1.17
CA LEU A 91 -7.98 -30.04 -0.21
C LEU A 91 -6.49 -30.05 -0.55
N GLY A 92 -5.64 -29.51 0.33
CA GLY A 92 -4.19 -29.59 0.17
C GLY A 92 -3.71 -31.04 0.13
N ASN A 93 -4.28 -31.91 0.96
CA ASN A 93 -3.97 -33.34 0.94
C ASN A 93 -4.39 -33.99 -0.38
N ALA A 94 -5.58 -33.69 -0.89
CA ALA A 94 -6.08 -34.24 -2.15
C ALA A 94 -5.16 -33.87 -3.33
N VAL A 95 -4.64 -32.64 -3.38
CA VAL A 95 -3.61 -32.26 -4.38
C VAL A 95 -2.36 -33.11 -4.23
N LEU A 96 -1.77 -33.23 -3.03
CA LEU A 96 -0.57 -34.06 -2.80
C LEU A 96 -0.78 -35.55 -3.08
N LEU A 97 -1.99 -36.07 -2.86
CA LEU A 97 -2.31 -37.48 -3.08
C LEU A 97 -2.48 -37.81 -4.56
N THR A 98 -2.95 -36.85 -5.36
CA THR A 98 -3.38 -37.06 -6.75
C THR A 98 -2.48 -36.39 -7.79
N ARG A 99 -1.52 -35.56 -7.37
CA ARG A 99 -0.60 -34.79 -8.23
C ARG A 99 0.83 -34.93 -7.74
N GLY A 100 1.78 -34.59 -8.62
CA GLY A 100 3.21 -34.45 -8.31
C GLY A 100 3.90 -35.70 -7.74
N PRO A 101 5.23 -35.64 -7.54
CA PRO A 101 5.95 -36.66 -6.77
C PRO A 101 5.73 -36.43 -5.27
N TYR A 102 5.16 -37.40 -4.55
CA TYR A 102 4.96 -37.28 -3.10
C TYR A 102 6.28 -37.54 -2.36
N ASP A 103 6.70 -36.58 -1.53
CA ASP A 103 7.90 -36.66 -0.69
C ASP A 103 7.48 -36.84 0.78
N ALA A 104 7.58 -38.08 1.29
CA ALA A 104 7.17 -38.43 2.64
C ALA A 104 8.07 -37.80 3.72
N ASP A 105 9.35 -37.60 3.43
CA ASP A 105 10.31 -37.03 4.37
C ASP A 105 9.98 -35.55 4.60
N ARG A 106 9.71 -34.81 3.51
CA ARG A 106 9.28 -33.40 3.59
C ARG A 106 7.88 -33.23 4.18
N ALA A 107 6.97 -34.19 3.95
CA ALA A 107 5.62 -34.14 4.49
C ALA A 107 5.53 -34.53 5.97
N GLY A 108 6.49 -35.30 6.49
CA GLY A 108 6.47 -35.85 7.85
C GLY A 108 5.44 -36.97 8.06
N VAL A 109 4.84 -37.50 6.98
CA VAL A 109 3.86 -38.58 7.00
C VAL A 109 3.90 -39.34 5.66
N ASP A 110 3.76 -40.67 5.70
CA ASP A 110 3.72 -41.48 4.48
C ASP A 110 2.41 -41.28 3.70
N LYS A 111 2.48 -41.54 2.39
CA LYS A 111 1.37 -41.26 1.45
C LYS A 111 0.10 -42.05 1.79
N ASP A 112 0.24 -43.29 2.23
CA ASP A 112 -0.91 -44.18 2.48
C ASP A 112 -1.61 -43.80 3.79
N THR A 113 -0.85 -43.43 4.83
CA THR A 113 -1.41 -42.85 6.06
C THR A 113 -2.15 -41.54 5.77
N LEU A 114 -1.55 -40.62 5.02
CA LEU A 114 -2.20 -39.35 4.65
C LEU A 114 -3.50 -39.60 3.86
N ARG A 115 -3.47 -40.56 2.92
CA ARG A 115 -4.64 -40.99 2.15
C ARG A 115 -5.74 -41.52 3.07
N ALA A 116 -5.43 -42.47 3.95
CA ALA A 116 -6.41 -43.07 4.86
C ALA A 116 -7.07 -42.02 5.77
N ARG A 117 -6.29 -41.12 6.36
CA ARG A 117 -6.78 -40.02 7.21
C ARG A 117 -7.67 -39.04 6.45
N THR A 118 -7.27 -38.69 5.22
CA THR A 118 -8.02 -37.79 4.34
C THR A 118 -9.37 -38.39 3.96
N LEU A 119 -9.41 -39.66 3.54
CA LEU A 119 -10.65 -40.36 3.17
C LEU A 119 -11.59 -40.55 4.37
N ALA A 120 -11.06 -40.89 5.55
CA ALA A 120 -11.84 -40.99 6.78
C ALA A 120 -12.50 -39.66 7.15
N THR A 121 -11.76 -38.55 7.01
CA THR A 121 -12.27 -37.21 7.25
C THR A 121 -13.35 -36.81 6.24
N LEU A 122 -13.13 -37.07 4.95
CA LEU A 122 -14.15 -36.81 3.91
C LEU A 122 -15.44 -37.60 4.20
N LYS A 123 -15.33 -38.87 4.58
CA LYS A 123 -16.49 -39.68 4.94
C LYS A 123 -17.27 -39.12 6.12
N HIS A 124 -16.58 -38.78 7.22
CA HIS A 124 -17.21 -38.24 8.43
C HIS A 124 -17.92 -36.91 8.15
N PHE A 125 -17.20 -35.94 7.58
CA PHE A 125 -17.74 -34.59 7.37
C PHE A 125 -18.76 -34.51 6.23
N ALA A 126 -18.75 -35.43 5.26
CA ALA A 126 -19.85 -35.52 4.30
C ALA A 126 -21.16 -35.93 5.00
N ALA A 127 -21.10 -36.95 5.87
CA ALA A 127 -22.27 -37.46 6.60
C ALA A 127 -22.74 -36.51 7.72
N SER A 128 -21.83 -35.76 8.34
CA SER A 128 -22.16 -34.88 9.48
C SER A 128 -22.62 -33.47 9.07
N ASN A 129 -22.61 -33.15 7.77
CA ASN A 129 -23.06 -31.87 7.24
C ASN A 129 -24.58 -31.68 7.41
N ARG A 130 -25.03 -30.47 7.74
CA ARG A 130 -26.44 -30.15 7.97
C ARG A 130 -27.33 -30.31 6.73
N LEU A 131 -26.75 -30.25 5.53
CA LEU A 131 -27.48 -30.46 4.28
C LEU A 131 -27.72 -31.93 3.94
N THR A 132 -26.96 -32.84 4.55
CA THR A 132 -27.08 -34.30 4.35
C THR A 132 -27.85 -34.98 5.49
N GLY A 133 -28.39 -34.19 6.43
CA GLY A 133 -29.12 -34.67 7.61
C GLY A 133 -28.28 -34.75 8.89
N GLY A 134 -27.00 -34.37 8.83
CA GLY A 134 -26.15 -34.22 10.00
C GLY A 134 -26.43 -32.94 10.80
N THR A 135 -25.61 -32.69 11.83
CA THR A 135 -25.81 -31.56 12.76
C THR A 135 -24.54 -30.72 13.01
N GLN A 136 -23.38 -31.18 12.53
CA GLN A 136 -22.09 -30.67 12.97
C GLN A 136 -21.74 -29.34 12.28
N TRP A 137 -21.81 -29.27 10.95
CA TRP A 137 -21.30 -28.15 10.16
C TRP A 137 -22.08 -27.93 8.85
N GLY A 138 -21.82 -26.82 8.15
CA GLY A 138 -22.39 -26.52 6.84
C GLY A 138 -23.75 -25.81 6.90
N ARG A 139 -24.28 -25.48 5.72
CA ARG A 139 -25.49 -24.71 5.43
C ARG A 139 -25.34 -23.19 5.58
N LYS A 140 -24.64 -22.70 6.61
CA LYS A 140 -24.43 -21.27 6.83
C LYS A 140 -23.62 -20.66 5.69
N LEU A 141 -23.87 -19.39 5.34
CA LEU A 141 -23.07 -18.71 4.33
C LEU A 141 -21.69 -18.34 4.87
N PHE A 142 -21.66 -17.49 5.91
CA PHE A 142 -20.40 -17.00 6.44
C PHE A 142 -19.58 -18.11 7.11
N PHE A 143 -18.30 -18.18 6.75
CA PHE A 143 -17.34 -19.27 6.97
C PHE A 143 -17.70 -20.64 6.35
N ASP A 144 -18.88 -21.19 6.63
CA ASP A 144 -19.22 -22.58 6.26
C ASP A 144 -19.14 -22.82 4.75
N THR A 145 -19.63 -21.91 3.90
CA THR A 145 -19.59 -22.11 2.43
C THR A 145 -18.20 -22.07 1.84
N THR A 146 -17.29 -21.27 2.41
CA THR A 146 -15.88 -21.24 2.01
C THR A 146 -15.23 -22.60 2.22
N PHE A 147 -15.43 -23.17 3.41
CA PHE A 147 -14.89 -24.50 3.70
C PHE A 147 -15.65 -25.63 2.99
N GLN A 148 -16.96 -25.49 2.72
CA GLN A 148 -17.71 -26.41 1.87
C GLN A 148 -17.16 -26.43 0.43
N SER A 149 -16.81 -25.28 -0.14
CA SER A 149 -16.17 -25.19 -1.46
C SER A 149 -14.88 -26.01 -1.49
N TYR A 150 -13.98 -25.83 -0.51
CA TYR A 150 -12.74 -26.59 -0.43
C TYR A 150 -12.97 -28.09 -0.23
N PHE A 151 -13.90 -28.44 0.65
CA PHE A 151 -14.26 -29.82 0.96
C PHE A 151 -14.82 -30.56 -0.26
N VAL A 152 -15.77 -29.95 -0.98
CA VAL A 152 -16.34 -30.53 -2.20
C VAL A 152 -15.27 -30.68 -3.27
N LEU A 153 -14.37 -29.70 -3.43
CA LEU A 153 -13.27 -29.81 -4.39
C LEU A 153 -12.32 -30.96 -4.04
N ALA A 154 -11.96 -31.11 -2.77
CA ALA A 154 -11.13 -32.21 -2.29
C ALA A 154 -11.75 -33.58 -2.59
N ALA A 155 -13.05 -33.73 -2.29
CA ALA A 155 -13.79 -34.95 -2.58
C ALA A 155 -13.85 -35.26 -4.08
N ARG A 156 -14.01 -34.24 -4.94
CA ARG A 156 -14.02 -34.42 -6.40
C ARG A 156 -12.66 -34.80 -6.97
N LEU A 157 -11.56 -34.35 -6.38
CA LEU A 157 -10.22 -34.79 -6.76
C LEU A 157 -9.95 -36.26 -6.40
N LEU A 158 -10.55 -36.74 -5.31
CA LEU A 158 -10.43 -38.12 -4.81
C LEU A 158 -11.67 -38.98 -5.14
N TRP A 159 -12.47 -38.58 -6.13
CA TRP A 159 -13.83 -39.11 -6.34
C TRP A 159 -13.90 -40.64 -6.51
N ASP A 160 -12.88 -41.21 -7.15
CA ASP A 160 -12.79 -42.65 -7.41
C ASP A 160 -12.44 -43.46 -6.16
N ASP A 161 -11.84 -42.82 -5.15
CA ASP A 161 -11.49 -43.45 -3.86
C ASP A 161 -12.63 -43.40 -2.84
N LEU A 162 -13.73 -42.69 -3.13
CA LEU A 162 -14.87 -42.51 -2.22
C LEU A 162 -15.92 -43.61 -2.35
N ASP A 163 -16.49 -44.02 -1.21
CA ASP A 163 -17.65 -44.92 -1.21
C ASP A 163 -18.92 -44.23 -1.74
N GLU A 164 -19.91 -45.03 -2.16
CA GLU A 164 -21.14 -44.53 -2.80
C GLU A 164 -21.91 -43.56 -1.90
N VAL A 165 -21.96 -43.84 -0.60
CA VAL A 165 -22.63 -42.99 0.40
C VAL A 165 -21.95 -41.62 0.47
N THR A 166 -20.63 -41.60 0.61
CA THR A 166 -19.85 -40.37 0.69
C THR A 166 -20.00 -39.55 -0.59
N ARG A 167 -19.97 -40.20 -1.77
CA ARG A 167 -20.22 -39.52 -3.05
C ARG A 167 -21.59 -38.87 -3.11
N ARG A 168 -22.64 -39.59 -2.72
CA ARG A 168 -24.02 -39.08 -2.68
C ARG A 168 -24.13 -37.90 -1.72
N ASP A 169 -23.50 -37.99 -0.55
CA ASP A 169 -23.56 -36.93 0.46
C ASP A 169 -22.82 -35.67 -0.01
N VAL A 170 -21.65 -35.81 -0.66
CA VAL A 170 -20.94 -34.69 -1.30
C VAL A 170 -21.76 -34.05 -2.43
N ASP A 171 -22.42 -34.85 -3.26
CA ASP A 171 -23.30 -34.34 -4.33
C ASP A 171 -24.49 -33.57 -3.75
N THR A 172 -25.05 -34.07 -2.64
CA THR A 172 -26.12 -33.41 -1.87
C THR A 172 -25.64 -32.08 -1.30
N ILE A 173 -24.44 -32.01 -0.71
CA ILE A 173 -23.86 -30.75 -0.21
C ILE A 173 -23.79 -29.71 -1.33
N ALA A 174 -23.28 -30.07 -2.51
CA ALA A 174 -23.14 -29.14 -3.63
C ALA A 174 -24.51 -28.62 -4.14
N ARG A 175 -25.50 -29.50 -4.28
CA ARG A 175 -26.85 -29.16 -4.77
C ARG A 175 -27.64 -28.35 -3.77
N GLU A 176 -27.69 -28.81 -2.52
CA GLU A 176 -28.55 -28.22 -1.50
C GLU A 176 -27.95 -26.93 -0.93
N GLN A 177 -26.62 -26.75 -0.95
CA GLN A 177 -26.03 -25.44 -0.63
C GLN A 177 -26.39 -24.40 -1.70
N ALA A 178 -26.25 -24.76 -2.98
CA ALA A 178 -26.63 -23.86 -4.07
C ALA A 178 -28.12 -23.51 -4.02
N GLN A 179 -28.98 -24.50 -3.75
CA GLN A 179 -30.40 -24.24 -3.57
C GLN A 179 -30.71 -23.37 -2.36
N TYR A 180 -30.06 -23.62 -1.21
CA TYR A 180 -30.23 -22.81 -0.02
C TYR A 180 -29.91 -21.34 -0.31
N THR A 181 -28.73 -21.08 -0.88
CA THR A 181 -28.29 -19.72 -1.23
C THR A 181 -29.22 -19.06 -2.25
N ALA A 182 -29.64 -19.78 -3.29
CA ALA A 182 -30.56 -19.23 -4.28
C ALA A 182 -31.94 -18.88 -3.68
N ALA A 183 -32.40 -19.64 -2.69
CA ALA A 183 -33.67 -19.39 -2.01
C ALA A 183 -33.65 -18.16 -1.08
N LEU A 184 -32.47 -17.74 -0.60
CA LEU A 184 -32.30 -16.47 0.13
C LEU A 184 -32.53 -15.26 -0.78
N GLY A 185 -32.37 -15.43 -2.10
CA GLY A 185 -32.46 -14.33 -3.06
C GLY A 185 -31.34 -13.32 -2.84
N THR A 186 -31.72 -12.13 -2.36
CA THR A 186 -30.80 -11.04 -1.98
C THR A 186 -30.94 -10.65 -0.51
N GLY A 187 -31.64 -11.46 0.29
CA GLY A 187 -31.80 -11.23 1.73
C GLY A 187 -30.69 -11.88 2.54
N ASP A 188 -30.68 -11.60 3.84
CA ASP A 188 -29.69 -12.13 4.79
C ASP A 188 -29.81 -13.64 4.98
N ASP A 189 -28.70 -14.27 5.38
CA ASP A 189 -28.72 -15.66 5.83
C ASP A 189 -29.06 -15.74 7.32
N PRO A 190 -30.27 -16.20 7.69
CA PRO A 190 -30.66 -16.32 9.10
C PRO A 190 -29.79 -17.31 9.89
N ALA A 191 -29.04 -18.18 9.20
CA ALA A 191 -28.12 -19.12 9.84
C ALA A 191 -26.73 -18.53 10.15
N SER A 192 -26.39 -17.38 9.54
CA SER A 192 -25.10 -16.67 9.73
C SER A 192 -25.13 -15.60 10.84
N GLY A 193 -26.25 -15.48 11.57
CA GLY A 193 -26.36 -14.55 12.70
C GLY A 193 -26.48 -13.11 12.24
N ASP A 194 -25.65 -12.22 12.82
CA ASP A 194 -25.69 -10.78 12.55
C ASP A 194 -24.92 -10.37 11.28
N TRP A 195 -24.35 -11.34 10.54
CA TRP A 195 -23.67 -11.08 9.27
C TRP A 195 -24.69 -10.87 8.13
N SER A 196 -24.52 -9.79 7.35
CA SER A 196 -25.46 -9.38 6.30
C SER A 196 -24.69 -8.78 5.11
N PRO A 197 -25.05 -9.11 3.86
CA PRO A 197 -24.47 -8.47 2.67
C PRO A 197 -25.05 -7.09 2.35
N HIS A 198 -25.99 -6.59 3.16
CA HIS A 198 -26.80 -5.40 2.83
C HIS A 198 -27.43 -5.51 1.40
N GLY A 199 -27.91 -6.70 1.07
CA GLY A 199 -28.48 -7.05 -0.24
C GLY A 199 -27.56 -6.74 -1.42
N LEU A 200 -28.12 -6.25 -2.53
CA LEU A 200 -27.35 -5.85 -3.71
C LEU A 200 -26.94 -4.37 -3.69
N ASP A 201 -27.29 -3.63 -2.65
CA ASP A 201 -26.90 -2.23 -2.53
C ASP A 201 -25.43 -2.13 -2.09
N GLY A 202 -24.94 -3.07 -1.27
CA GLY A 202 -23.57 -3.08 -0.75
C GLY A 202 -23.18 -1.79 -0.03
N GLY A 203 -21.88 -1.51 0.04
CA GLY A 203 -21.36 -0.24 0.61
C GLY A 203 -21.59 -0.11 2.11
N PHE A 204 -21.71 -1.23 2.81
CA PHE A 204 -21.91 -1.28 4.25
C PHE A 204 -20.67 -0.77 4.99
N ARG A 205 -20.86 -0.07 6.11
CA ARG A 205 -19.74 0.45 6.91
C ARG A 205 -19.27 -0.62 7.87
N GLY A 206 -17.99 -0.97 7.79
CA GLY A 206 -17.34 -1.89 8.73
C GLY A 206 -17.23 -3.32 8.23
N ASP A 207 -17.82 -3.61 7.07
CA ASP A 207 -17.67 -4.84 6.30
C ASP A 207 -17.39 -4.48 4.82
N THR A 208 -16.86 -5.41 4.02
CA THR A 208 -16.58 -5.23 2.60
C THR A 208 -17.59 -5.97 1.74
N LYS A 209 -18.26 -5.22 0.85
CA LYS A 209 -19.23 -5.78 -0.10
C LYS A 209 -18.64 -6.87 -1.01
N LEU A 210 -17.32 -6.83 -1.26
CA LEU A 210 -16.64 -7.82 -2.10
C LEU A 210 -16.65 -9.19 -1.43
N GLU A 211 -16.38 -9.24 -0.13
CA GLU A 211 -16.44 -10.47 0.67
C GLU A 211 -17.89 -10.94 0.82
N GLU A 212 -18.78 -10.00 1.16
CA GLU A 212 -20.19 -10.27 1.38
C GLU A 212 -20.88 -10.89 0.15
N MET A 213 -20.79 -10.22 -1.00
CA MET A 213 -21.39 -10.70 -2.25
C MET A 213 -20.63 -11.93 -2.80
N GLY A 214 -19.32 -11.96 -2.60
CA GLY A 214 -18.47 -13.08 -3.00
C GLY A 214 -18.87 -14.39 -2.33
N VAL A 215 -19.21 -14.37 -1.03
CA VAL A 215 -19.71 -15.55 -0.30
C VAL A 215 -20.98 -16.14 -0.92
N TYR A 216 -21.91 -15.31 -1.40
CA TYR A 216 -23.12 -15.80 -2.10
C TYR A 216 -22.77 -16.46 -3.44
N ALA A 217 -21.92 -15.81 -4.24
CA ALA A 217 -21.45 -16.38 -5.50
C ALA A 217 -20.73 -17.72 -5.27
N GLN A 218 -19.87 -17.77 -4.25
CA GLN A 218 -19.10 -18.94 -3.89
C GLN A 218 -19.97 -20.13 -3.47
N ALA A 219 -21.03 -19.89 -2.70
CA ALA A 219 -21.94 -20.95 -2.29
C ALA A 219 -22.70 -21.61 -3.46
N LEU A 220 -22.81 -20.92 -4.61
CA LEU A 220 -23.49 -21.41 -5.81
C LEU A 220 -22.55 -22.16 -6.76
N ALA A 221 -21.25 -21.82 -6.77
CA ALA A 221 -20.29 -22.33 -7.74
C ALA A 221 -20.15 -23.87 -7.77
N PRO A 222 -20.09 -24.61 -6.63
CA PRO A 222 -20.03 -26.06 -6.66
C PRO A 222 -21.25 -26.72 -7.33
N GLY A 223 -22.47 -26.26 -7.01
CA GLY A 223 -23.69 -26.75 -7.66
C GLY A 223 -23.68 -26.44 -9.16
N LEU A 224 -23.23 -25.24 -9.55
CA LEU A 224 -23.11 -24.86 -10.95
C LEU A 224 -22.06 -25.64 -11.74
N ALA A 225 -20.99 -26.10 -11.08
CA ALA A 225 -19.96 -26.90 -11.72
C ALA A 225 -20.38 -28.37 -11.84
N TRP A 226 -20.91 -28.97 -10.77
CA TRP A 226 -21.06 -30.42 -10.67
C TRP A 226 -22.48 -30.97 -10.84
N ALA A 227 -23.51 -30.12 -10.79
CA ALA A 227 -24.93 -30.51 -10.84
C ALA A 227 -25.66 -29.88 -12.04
N GLY A 228 -25.06 -29.96 -13.23
CA GLY A 228 -25.62 -29.41 -14.48
C GLY A 228 -26.93 -30.05 -14.95
N ASP A 229 -27.29 -31.19 -14.37
CA ASP A 229 -28.50 -31.97 -14.62
C ASP A 229 -29.68 -31.58 -13.71
N ASP A 230 -29.46 -30.73 -12.70
CA ASP A 230 -30.50 -30.34 -11.75
C ASP A 230 -31.56 -29.43 -12.41
N ALA A 231 -32.85 -29.66 -12.13
CA ALA A 231 -33.93 -28.83 -12.64
C ALA A 231 -33.85 -27.37 -12.15
N ARG A 232 -33.13 -27.11 -11.05
CA ARG A 232 -32.94 -25.78 -10.43
C ARG A 232 -31.75 -25.00 -11.01
N TYR A 233 -30.98 -25.61 -11.92
CA TYR A 233 -29.71 -25.09 -12.43
C TYR A 233 -29.77 -23.65 -12.95
N GLU A 234 -30.77 -23.31 -13.77
CA GLU A 234 -30.89 -21.96 -14.35
C GLU A 234 -31.17 -20.88 -13.30
N ALA A 235 -31.89 -21.22 -12.23
CA ALA A 235 -32.11 -20.30 -11.12
C ALA A 235 -30.81 -20.01 -10.37
N TRP A 236 -30.00 -21.04 -10.13
CA TRP A 236 -28.68 -20.89 -9.52
C TRP A 236 -27.75 -20.07 -10.41
N ARG A 237 -27.77 -20.28 -11.73
CA ARG A 237 -26.94 -19.54 -12.69
C ARG A 237 -27.29 -18.07 -12.71
N ALA A 238 -28.59 -17.76 -12.69
CA ALA A 238 -29.07 -16.38 -12.60
C ALA A 238 -28.68 -15.71 -11.28
N ALA A 239 -28.75 -16.43 -10.14
CA ALA A 239 -28.31 -15.93 -8.84
C ALA A 239 -26.79 -15.67 -8.80
N PHE A 240 -25.98 -16.60 -9.30
CA PHE A 240 -24.52 -16.48 -9.36
C PHE A 240 -24.09 -15.26 -10.16
N GLY A 241 -24.62 -15.11 -11.37
CA GLY A 241 -24.30 -13.94 -12.20
C GLY A 241 -24.76 -12.62 -11.56
N ARG A 242 -25.88 -12.62 -10.82
CA ARG A 242 -26.39 -11.41 -10.14
C ARG A 242 -25.45 -10.94 -9.04
N TRP A 243 -25.01 -11.85 -8.17
CA TRP A 243 -24.06 -11.52 -7.12
C TRP A 243 -22.70 -11.12 -7.71
N SER A 244 -22.12 -11.94 -8.60
CA SER A 244 -20.78 -11.68 -9.11
C SER A 244 -20.64 -10.43 -9.98
N ARG A 245 -21.67 -10.01 -10.72
CA ARG A 245 -21.60 -8.73 -11.45
C ARG A 245 -21.65 -7.52 -10.52
N ASN A 246 -22.25 -7.64 -9.34
CA ASN A 246 -22.43 -6.54 -8.39
C ASN A 246 -21.24 -6.37 -7.44
N GLU A 247 -20.40 -7.40 -7.24
CA GLU A 247 -19.24 -7.38 -6.32
C GLU A 247 -18.42 -6.07 -6.44
N ALA A 248 -18.07 -5.67 -7.67
CA ALA A 248 -17.28 -4.47 -7.95
C ALA A 248 -18.11 -3.27 -8.44
N GLY A 249 -19.43 -3.26 -8.22
CA GLY A 249 -20.32 -2.25 -8.79
C GLY A 249 -20.00 -0.83 -8.30
N LEU A 250 -20.01 0.14 -9.20
CA LEU A 250 -19.90 1.55 -8.85
C LEU A 250 -20.89 2.31 -9.74
N PRO A 251 -21.93 2.96 -9.20
CA PRO A 251 -23.03 3.48 -10.04
C PRO A 251 -22.57 4.43 -11.15
N ALA A 252 -21.59 5.29 -10.88
CA ALA A 252 -21.05 6.21 -11.89
C ALA A 252 -20.39 5.48 -13.08
N ALA A 253 -19.80 4.29 -12.84
CA ALA A 253 -19.16 3.46 -13.86
C ALA A 253 -20.18 2.53 -14.54
N ASP A 254 -21.02 1.86 -13.76
CA ASP A 254 -21.94 0.82 -14.24
C ASP A 254 -23.03 1.42 -15.13
N LEU A 255 -23.62 2.56 -14.74
CA LEU A 255 -24.63 3.26 -15.56
C LEU A 255 -24.04 3.79 -16.89
N ALA A 256 -22.73 3.99 -16.94
CA ALA A 256 -22.02 4.39 -18.16
C ALA A 256 -21.60 3.18 -19.01
N ASN A 257 -21.81 1.95 -18.55
CA ASN A 257 -21.37 0.73 -19.22
C ASN A 257 -22.48 0.01 -20.00
N PRO A 258 -22.47 0.09 -21.35
CA PRO A 258 -23.47 -0.57 -22.19
C PRO A 258 -23.17 -2.06 -22.43
N ALA A 259 -22.05 -2.59 -21.92
CA ALA A 259 -21.71 -4.00 -22.09
C ALA A 259 -22.73 -4.91 -21.39
N ARG A 260 -22.83 -6.14 -21.89
CA ARG A 260 -23.59 -7.22 -21.26
C ARG A 260 -22.63 -8.30 -20.82
N VAL A 261 -22.89 -8.88 -19.65
CA VAL A 261 -22.14 -10.00 -19.07
C VAL A 261 -23.14 -11.06 -18.64
N ASP A 262 -22.98 -12.28 -19.15
CA ASP A 262 -23.97 -13.36 -19.05
C ASP A 262 -25.37 -12.92 -19.55
N GLY A 263 -25.38 -12.06 -20.58
CA GLY A 263 -26.60 -11.52 -21.21
C GLY A 263 -27.29 -10.36 -20.46
N VAL A 264 -26.84 -10.01 -19.25
CA VAL A 264 -27.41 -8.92 -18.43
C VAL A 264 -26.58 -7.65 -18.60
N ALA A 265 -27.21 -6.48 -18.72
CA ALA A 265 -26.47 -5.23 -18.89
C ALA A 265 -25.75 -4.84 -17.59
N VAL A 266 -24.50 -4.37 -17.69
CA VAL A 266 -23.73 -3.89 -16.52
C VAL A 266 -24.45 -2.74 -15.83
N SER A 267 -25.16 -1.90 -16.58
CA SER A 267 -25.99 -0.81 -16.04
C SER A 267 -27.18 -1.26 -15.19
N GLU A 268 -27.48 -2.56 -15.10
CA GLU A 268 -28.50 -3.12 -14.19
C GLU A 268 -27.93 -3.44 -12.80
N ASN A 269 -26.62 -3.33 -12.60
CA ASN A 269 -26.00 -3.44 -11.29
C ASN A 269 -26.45 -2.31 -10.36
N THR A 270 -26.60 -2.62 -9.07
CA THR A 270 -27.11 -1.70 -8.05
C THR A 270 -26.10 -1.37 -6.95
N ALA A 271 -25.04 -2.19 -6.82
CA ALA A 271 -24.09 -2.05 -5.74
C ALA A 271 -23.34 -0.71 -5.78
N GLN A 272 -23.04 -0.17 -4.60
CA GLN A 272 -22.25 1.05 -4.42
C GLN A 272 -21.09 0.83 -3.45
N ASN A 273 -20.06 1.66 -3.58
CA ASN A 273 -18.99 1.77 -2.57
C ASN A 273 -19.40 2.79 -1.50
N LEU A 274 -18.78 2.71 -0.32
CA LEU A 274 -18.99 3.68 0.75
C LEU A 274 -18.60 5.11 0.32
N TYR A 275 -17.56 5.22 -0.52
CA TYR A 275 -17.14 6.44 -1.16
C TYR A 275 -17.14 6.26 -2.67
N ASP A 276 -17.37 7.35 -3.40
CA ASP A 276 -17.39 7.38 -4.86
C ASP A 276 -15.96 7.34 -5.46
N THR A 277 -15.26 6.26 -5.13
CA THR A 277 -13.91 5.87 -5.54
C THR A 277 -13.86 4.36 -5.73
N PHE A 278 -12.78 3.82 -6.32
CA PHE A 278 -12.58 2.38 -6.43
C PHE A 278 -11.90 1.74 -5.22
N ILE A 279 -11.68 2.49 -4.14
CA ILE A 279 -11.31 1.92 -2.84
C ILE A 279 -12.55 1.31 -2.19
N VAL A 280 -12.40 0.08 -1.71
CA VAL A 280 -13.39 -0.60 -0.87
C VAL A 280 -12.91 -0.60 0.57
N GLU A 281 -13.82 -0.28 1.51
CA GLU A 281 -13.50 -0.28 2.93
C GLU A 281 -13.89 -1.59 3.59
N ASN A 282 -13.13 -1.93 4.63
CA ASN A 282 -13.51 -2.91 5.63
C ASN A 282 -13.03 -2.45 7.01
N HIS A 283 -13.71 -2.83 8.10
CA HIS A 283 -13.35 -2.43 9.47
C HIS A 283 -13.11 -0.91 9.66
N GLY A 284 -13.79 -0.09 8.87
CA GLY A 284 -13.66 1.36 8.90
C GLY A 284 -12.32 1.86 8.36
N SER A 285 -11.63 1.10 7.51
CA SER A 285 -10.39 1.49 6.84
C SER A 285 -10.29 0.94 5.41
N PHE A 286 -9.32 1.41 4.63
CA PHE A 286 -8.96 0.76 3.38
C PHE A 286 -8.04 -0.43 3.66
N GLY A 287 -8.54 -1.63 3.38
CA GLY A 287 -7.78 -2.87 3.46
C GLY A 287 -7.59 -3.49 2.08
N PRO A 288 -6.45 -3.24 1.41
CA PRO A 288 -6.13 -3.83 0.11
C PRO A 288 -6.36 -5.35 0.04
N HIS A 289 -6.09 -6.07 1.14
CA HIS A 289 -6.38 -7.51 1.31
C HIS A 289 -7.83 -7.86 0.98
N TYR A 290 -8.77 -7.10 1.55
CA TYR A 290 -10.21 -7.28 1.38
C TYR A 290 -10.68 -6.83 0.00
N GLN A 291 -9.94 -5.92 -0.63
CA GLN A 291 -10.23 -5.55 -2.01
C GLN A 291 -9.79 -6.63 -3.01
N ALA A 292 -8.76 -7.42 -2.68
CA ALA A 292 -8.37 -8.57 -3.47
C ALA A 292 -9.43 -9.70 -3.46
N GLU A 293 -10.45 -9.60 -2.60
CA GLU A 293 -11.49 -10.61 -2.44
C GLU A 293 -12.26 -10.90 -3.72
N LEU A 294 -12.41 -9.92 -4.62
CA LEU A 294 -12.98 -10.11 -5.96
C LEU A 294 -12.31 -11.30 -6.68
N TRP A 295 -10.99 -11.33 -6.67
CA TRP A 295 -10.21 -12.37 -7.36
C TRP A 295 -9.98 -13.61 -6.50
N ARG A 296 -9.94 -13.44 -5.17
CA ARG A 296 -9.90 -14.58 -4.24
C ARG A 296 -11.11 -15.47 -4.43
N THR A 297 -12.31 -14.89 -4.30
CA THR A 297 -13.58 -15.58 -4.54
C THR A 297 -13.65 -16.11 -5.99
N SER A 298 -13.20 -15.34 -6.97
CA SER A 298 -13.19 -15.81 -8.36
C SER A 298 -12.27 -17.01 -8.60
N GLY A 299 -11.12 -17.08 -7.93
CA GLY A 299 -10.24 -18.24 -7.93
C GLY A 299 -10.90 -19.48 -7.34
N ARG A 300 -11.56 -19.32 -6.18
CA ARG A 300 -12.35 -20.39 -5.52
C ARG A 300 -13.50 -20.88 -6.40
N ASN A 301 -14.15 -19.97 -7.13
CA ASN A 301 -15.24 -20.31 -8.04
C ASN A 301 -14.73 -21.02 -9.30
N ALA A 302 -13.71 -20.44 -9.93
CA ALA A 302 -13.17 -20.92 -11.21
C ALA A 302 -12.67 -22.35 -11.11
N VAL A 303 -11.91 -22.69 -10.07
CA VAL A 303 -11.30 -24.03 -9.94
C VAL A 303 -12.33 -25.15 -9.97
N HIS A 304 -13.56 -24.95 -9.48
CA HIS A 304 -14.62 -25.95 -9.57
C HIS A 304 -15.03 -26.23 -11.03
N PHE A 305 -15.24 -25.19 -11.84
CA PHE A 305 -15.56 -25.37 -13.27
C PHE A 305 -14.41 -25.99 -14.04
N LEU A 306 -13.18 -25.53 -13.78
CA LEU A 306 -11.97 -26.00 -14.46
C LEU A 306 -11.72 -27.49 -14.18
N THR A 307 -11.83 -27.92 -12.91
CA THR A 307 -11.68 -29.33 -12.52
C THR A 307 -12.84 -30.21 -12.99
N ALA A 308 -14.05 -29.65 -13.14
CA ALA A 308 -15.18 -30.33 -13.76
C ALA A 308 -15.10 -30.42 -15.30
N GLY A 309 -14.07 -29.83 -15.93
CA GLY A 309 -13.94 -29.79 -17.39
C GLY A 309 -15.00 -28.91 -18.07
N ARG A 310 -15.53 -27.91 -17.36
CA ARG A 310 -16.58 -27.02 -17.83
C ARG A 310 -16.04 -25.63 -18.21
N PRO A 311 -16.68 -24.94 -19.17
CA PRO A 311 -16.39 -23.54 -19.43
C PRO A 311 -16.65 -22.68 -18.18
N LEU A 312 -15.83 -21.65 -17.98
CA LEU A 312 -16.07 -20.63 -16.97
C LEU A 312 -17.29 -19.78 -17.35
N PRO A 313 -18.16 -19.42 -16.38
CA PRO A 313 -19.15 -18.35 -16.56
C PRO A 313 -18.49 -17.05 -17.03
N GLU A 314 -19.19 -16.27 -17.88
CA GLU A 314 -18.62 -15.07 -18.50
C GLU A 314 -18.21 -14.05 -17.42
N VAL A 315 -19.03 -13.89 -16.37
CA VAL A 315 -18.75 -12.97 -15.26
C VAL A 315 -17.41 -13.18 -14.58
N LEU A 316 -16.83 -14.39 -14.58
CA LEU A 316 -15.50 -14.63 -14.00
C LEU A 316 -14.37 -14.09 -14.90
N THR A 317 -14.61 -13.92 -16.20
CA THR A 317 -13.58 -13.46 -17.16
C THR A 317 -13.85 -12.07 -17.72
N ALA A 318 -15.05 -11.55 -17.52
CA ALA A 318 -15.50 -10.22 -17.93
C ALA A 318 -16.09 -9.47 -16.72
N GLN A 319 -15.33 -9.38 -15.64
CA GLN A 319 -15.73 -8.74 -14.38
C GLN A 319 -15.86 -7.22 -14.56
N PRO A 320 -17.06 -6.63 -14.37
CA PRO A 320 -17.22 -5.18 -14.38
C PRO A 320 -16.29 -4.51 -13.36
N ASN A 321 -15.67 -3.40 -13.75
CA ASN A 321 -14.79 -2.57 -12.89
C ASN A 321 -13.55 -3.25 -12.30
N ALA A 322 -13.24 -4.51 -12.62
CA ALA A 322 -12.06 -5.19 -12.09
C ALA A 322 -10.74 -4.46 -12.40
N GLY A 323 -10.61 -3.87 -13.60
CA GLY A 323 -9.42 -3.11 -13.99
C GLY A 323 -9.10 -1.93 -13.07
N PRO A 324 -10.05 -0.99 -12.83
CA PRO A 324 -9.89 0.05 -11.83
C PRO A 324 -9.53 -0.45 -10.43
N LEU A 325 -10.19 -1.50 -9.92
CA LEU A 325 -9.82 -2.09 -8.62
C LEU A 325 -8.37 -2.59 -8.64
N TRP A 326 -7.95 -3.28 -9.71
CA TRP A 326 -6.59 -3.78 -9.84
C TRP A 326 -5.57 -2.63 -9.86
N ARG A 327 -5.87 -1.55 -10.57
CA ARG A 327 -5.03 -0.34 -10.59
C ARG A 327 -4.86 0.29 -9.20
N THR A 328 -5.90 0.28 -8.36
CA THR A 328 -5.77 0.79 -6.99
C THR A 328 -4.88 -0.11 -6.12
N LEU A 329 -4.87 -1.44 -6.34
CA LEU A 329 -3.94 -2.36 -5.67
C LEU A 329 -2.49 -2.17 -6.17
N LEU A 330 -2.28 -2.01 -7.47
CA LEU A 330 -0.94 -1.73 -8.02
C LEU A 330 -0.33 -0.47 -7.42
N GLY A 331 -1.15 0.56 -7.17
CA GLY A 331 -0.72 1.80 -6.52
C GLY A 331 -0.25 1.64 -5.06
N VAL A 332 -0.40 0.46 -4.46
CA VAL A 332 0.08 0.14 -3.11
C VAL A 332 0.87 -1.17 -3.05
N MET A 333 1.32 -1.74 -4.18
CA MET A 333 2.04 -3.01 -4.18
C MET A 333 3.46 -2.91 -3.59
N SER A 334 3.87 -3.91 -2.81
CA SER A 334 5.24 -4.08 -2.31
C SER A 334 6.13 -4.88 -3.28
N ASP A 335 7.42 -4.97 -2.95
CA ASP A 335 8.39 -5.82 -3.64
C ASP A 335 8.15 -7.33 -3.43
N ALA A 336 7.31 -7.69 -2.45
CA ALA A 336 6.90 -9.06 -2.18
C ALA A 336 5.76 -9.53 -3.09
N GLY A 337 5.14 -8.64 -3.86
CA GLY A 337 4.01 -8.97 -4.71
C GLY A 337 2.66 -9.00 -4.00
N GLU A 338 2.61 -8.60 -2.72
CA GLU A 338 1.38 -8.32 -1.99
C GLU A 338 1.20 -6.80 -1.77
N PRO A 339 -0.03 -6.31 -1.57
CA PRO A 339 -0.25 -4.90 -1.32
C PRO A 339 0.14 -4.49 0.11
N LEU A 340 0.79 -3.33 0.24
CA LEU A 340 1.08 -2.68 1.52
C LEU A 340 -0.21 -2.26 2.23
N MET A 341 -0.27 -2.41 3.55
CA MET A 341 -1.51 -2.24 4.35
C MET A 341 -1.45 -1.05 5.33
N PRO A 342 -1.46 0.21 4.87
CA PRO A 342 -1.22 1.37 5.75
C PRO A 342 -2.29 1.64 6.81
N MET A 343 -3.43 0.96 6.76
CA MET A 343 -4.59 1.16 7.64
C MET A 343 -5.21 -0.14 8.17
N VAL A 344 -4.50 -1.27 8.12
CA VAL A 344 -5.00 -2.56 8.64
C VAL A 344 -3.94 -3.20 9.51
N ALA A 345 -4.36 -3.85 10.60
CA ALA A 345 -3.45 -4.40 11.61
C ALA A 345 -3.33 -5.94 11.58
N ASP A 346 -4.29 -6.66 11.00
CA ASP A 346 -4.42 -8.12 11.08
C ASP A 346 -4.20 -8.85 9.74
N ARG A 347 -3.81 -8.12 8.69
CA ARG A 347 -3.70 -8.62 7.31
C ARG A 347 -2.36 -8.38 6.62
N GLU A 348 -1.31 -8.03 7.36
CA GLU A 348 0.05 -7.92 6.81
C GLU A 348 0.71 -9.30 6.70
N HIS A 349 1.49 -9.52 5.63
CA HIS A 349 2.31 -10.72 5.43
C HIS A 349 1.49 -12.02 5.46
N LEU A 350 0.31 -11.99 4.85
CA LEU A 350 -0.61 -13.12 4.71
C LEU A 350 -0.38 -13.89 3.40
N TYR A 351 0.88 -14.23 3.13
CA TYR A 351 1.31 -14.80 1.85
C TYR A 351 0.51 -16.05 1.44
N GLY A 352 0.18 -16.95 2.38
CA GLY A 352 -0.61 -18.14 2.09
C GLY A 352 -2.04 -17.86 1.60
N ARG A 353 -2.53 -16.64 1.83
CA ARG A 353 -3.84 -16.17 1.39
C ARG A 353 -3.74 -15.33 0.11
N ASP A 354 -2.67 -14.58 -0.09
CA ASP A 354 -2.56 -13.67 -1.25
C ASP A 354 -2.08 -14.36 -2.53
N VAL A 355 -1.71 -15.65 -2.47
CA VAL A 355 -1.44 -16.48 -3.66
C VAL A 355 -2.62 -16.56 -4.63
N ILE A 356 -3.83 -16.81 -4.16
CA ILE A 356 -4.96 -17.14 -5.03
C ILE A 356 -5.47 -15.95 -5.87
N PRO A 357 -5.60 -14.70 -5.37
CA PRO A 357 -5.98 -13.60 -6.25
C PRO A 357 -4.93 -13.34 -7.35
N LEU A 358 -3.64 -13.47 -7.03
CA LEU A 358 -2.56 -13.33 -8.00
C LEU A 358 -2.57 -14.46 -9.03
N ALA A 359 -2.69 -15.71 -8.58
CA ALA A 359 -2.79 -16.89 -9.44
C ALA A 359 -4.02 -16.83 -10.36
N PHE A 360 -5.16 -16.32 -9.87
CA PHE A 360 -6.34 -16.12 -10.70
C PHE A 360 -6.09 -15.08 -11.80
N LEU A 361 -5.59 -13.90 -11.43
CA LEU A 361 -5.28 -12.83 -12.39
C LEU A 361 -4.24 -13.27 -13.42
N ALA A 362 -3.16 -13.91 -12.98
CA ALA A 362 -2.10 -14.40 -13.85
C ALA A 362 -2.60 -15.57 -14.72
N GLN A 363 -3.06 -16.66 -14.10
CA GLN A 363 -3.29 -17.90 -14.82
C GLN A 363 -4.62 -17.87 -15.59
N VAL A 364 -5.70 -17.29 -15.03
CA VAL A 364 -7.01 -17.23 -15.70
C VAL A 364 -7.14 -16.01 -16.61
N ALA A 365 -6.87 -14.81 -16.09
CA ALA A 365 -7.03 -13.57 -16.85
C ALA A 365 -5.82 -13.24 -17.76
N GLY A 366 -4.63 -13.80 -17.48
CA GLY A 366 -3.42 -13.56 -18.27
C GLY A 366 -2.68 -12.27 -17.92
N ASP A 367 -2.91 -11.74 -16.71
CA ASP A 367 -2.31 -10.48 -16.27
C ASP A 367 -0.80 -10.64 -15.98
N ARG A 368 0.01 -9.81 -16.64
CA ARG A 368 1.48 -9.89 -16.56
C ARG A 368 2.05 -9.27 -15.29
N ALA A 369 1.35 -8.30 -14.70
CA ALA A 369 1.75 -7.68 -13.45
C ALA A 369 1.47 -8.64 -12.28
N ALA A 370 0.29 -9.27 -12.27
CA ALA A 370 -0.03 -10.34 -11.32
C ALA A 370 0.93 -11.51 -11.42
N ALA A 371 1.34 -11.92 -12.63
CA ALA A 371 2.35 -12.97 -12.80
C ALA A 371 3.72 -12.60 -12.19
N ARG A 372 4.12 -11.31 -12.24
CA ARG A 372 5.34 -10.84 -11.56
C ARG A 372 5.17 -10.86 -10.03
N CYS A 373 4.05 -10.37 -9.52
CA CYS A 373 3.70 -10.41 -8.11
C CYS A 373 3.69 -11.84 -7.57
N GLU A 374 3.06 -12.77 -8.29
CA GLU A 374 2.94 -14.17 -7.92
C GLU A 374 4.32 -14.84 -7.78
N ILE A 375 5.25 -14.56 -8.69
CA ILE A 375 6.64 -15.04 -8.61
C ILE A 375 7.32 -14.48 -7.36
N ALA A 376 7.22 -13.17 -7.13
CA ALA A 376 7.87 -12.53 -5.98
C ALA A 376 7.36 -13.11 -4.64
N LEU A 377 6.06 -13.38 -4.55
CA LEU A 377 5.45 -14.00 -3.38
C LEU A 377 5.90 -15.45 -3.23
N ALA A 378 5.89 -16.22 -4.32
CA ALA A 378 6.32 -17.63 -4.32
C ALA A 378 7.78 -17.79 -3.85
N GLU A 379 8.69 -16.93 -4.32
CA GLU A 379 10.11 -16.92 -3.92
C GLU A 379 10.32 -16.77 -2.40
N ARG A 380 9.32 -16.24 -1.67
CA ARG A 380 9.37 -15.96 -0.24
C ARG A 380 8.69 -17.03 0.63
N LEU A 381 7.80 -17.85 0.07
CA LEU A 381 6.96 -18.78 0.85
C LEU A 381 7.73 -19.82 1.66
N GLU A 382 8.81 -20.40 1.12
CA GLU A 382 9.58 -21.42 1.86
C GLU A 382 10.31 -20.81 3.06
N ALA A 383 10.89 -19.62 2.91
CA ALA A 383 11.52 -18.88 4.00
C ALA A 383 10.47 -18.45 5.05
N TYR A 384 9.32 -17.95 4.59
CA TYR A 384 8.18 -17.62 5.45
C TYR A 384 7.79 -18.82 6.32
N GLN A 385 7.64 -19.99 5.70
CA GLN A 385 7.21 -21.21 6.37
C GLN A 385 8.25 -21.73 7.36
N ALA A 386 9.54 -21.57 7.05
CA ALA A 386 10.65 -21.98 7.92
C ALA A 386 10.81 -21.09 9.17
N TYR A 387 10.30 -19.86 9.15
CA TYR A 387 10.33 -18.97 10.31
C TYR A 387 9.34 -19.43 11.42
N PRO A 388 9.73 -19.42 12.70
CA PRO A 388 8.82 -19.79 13.79
C PRO A 388 7.56 -18.90 13.89
N PRO A 389 6.37 -19.45 14.20
CA PRO A 389 6.07 -20.89 14.29
C PRO A 389 6.19 -21.57 12.91
N GLN A 390 6.99 -22.63 12.85
CA GLN A 390 7.32 -23.32 11.60
C GLN A 390 6.08 -23.97 10.97
N TYR A 391 6.18 -24.22 9.67
CA TYR A 391 5.18 -24.94 8.85
C TYR A 391 3.86 -24.23 8.61
N ARG A 392 3.63 -23.06 9.22
CA ARG A 392 2.43 -22.23 9.06
C ARG A 392 2.50 -21.26 7.87
N LEU A 393 1.33 -20.94 7.30
CA LEU A 393 1.11 -20.10 6.12
C LEU A 393 0.39 -18.77 6.40
N ALA A 394 -0.15 -18.58 7.60
CA ALA A 394 -0.89 -17.37 7.99
C ALA A 394 -0.43 -16.80 9.35
N LYS A 395 0.82 -17.09 9.75
CA LYS A 395 1.33 -16.87 11.12
C LYS A 395 1.32 -15.42 11.60
N PHE A 396 1.42 -14.44 10.70
CA PHE A 396 1.44 -13.02 11.05
C PHE A 396 0.04 -12.41 11.30
N SER A 397 -1.05 -13.12 11.00
CA SER A 397 -2.39 -12.72 11.49
C SER A 397 -2.52 -12.83 13.01
N GLY A 398 -1.67 -13.64 13.66
CA GLY A 398 -1.86 -14.04 15.06
C GLY A 398 -3.04 -15.02 15.28
N GLU A 399 -3.77 -15.42 14.23
CA GLU A 399 -4.98 -16.21 14.32
C GLU A 399 -4.81 -17.57 13.59
N PRO A 400 -4.57 -18.68 14.31
CA PRO A 400 -4.38 -20.01 13.70
C PRO A 400 -5.56 -20.50 12.85
N LYS A 401 -6.75 -19.92 12.99
CA LYS A 401 -7.97 -20.29 12.26
C LYS A 401 -7.88 -20.08 10.74
N TYR A 402 -6.94 -19.28 10.25
CA TYR A 402 -6.77 -19.06 8.81
C TYR A 402 -5.86 -20.10 8.12
N GLU A 403 -5.19 -20.96 8.87
CA GLU A 403 -4.27 -21.96 8.31
C GLU A 403 -4.95 -22.99 7.38
N PRO A 404 -6.14 -23.56 7.71
CA PRO A 404 -6.84 -24.45 6.78
C PRO A 404 -7.21 -23.76 5.46
N GLU A 405 -7.64 -22.49 5.54
CA GLU A 405 -7.97 -21.68 4.36
C GLU A 405 -6.73 -21.39 3.51
N ALA A 406 -5.62 -20.94 4.12
CA ALA A 406 -4.37 -20.67 3.40
C ALA A 406 -3.83 -21.93 2.69
N ARG A 407 -3.92 -23.10 3.33
CA ARG A 407 -3.56 -24.38 2.69
C ARG A 407 -4.44 -24.67 1.46
N ALA A 408 -5.74 -24.44 1.58
CA ALA A 408 -6.69 -24.65 0.49
C ALA A 408 -6.42 -23.69 -0.68
N GLU A 409 -6.16 -22.41 -0.41
CA GLU A 409 -5.90 -21.40 -1.43
C GLU A 409 -4.59 -21.64 -2.18
N LEU A 410 -3.56 -22.12 -1.50
CA LEU A 410 -2.32 -22.57 -2.13
C LEU A 410 -2.55 -23.78 -3.05
N ALA A 411 -3.41 -24.72 -2.64
CA ALA A 411 -3.79 -25.87 -3.44
C ALA A 411 -4.60 -25.46 -4.69
N ILE A 412 -5.52 -24.48 -4.55
CA ILE A 412 -6.25 -23.93 -5.69
C ILE A 412 -5.29 -23.24 -6.66
N SER A 413 -4.36 -22.44 -6.15
CA SER A 413 -3.35 -21.74 -6.96
C SER A 413 -2.54 -22.73 -7.80
N TYR A 414 -2.09 -23.85 -7.20
CA TYR A 414 -1.45 -24.95 -7.93
C TYR A 414 -2.34 -25.50 -9.07
N LEU A 415 -3.63 -25.74 -8.80
CA LEU A 415 -4.57 -26.26 -9.82
C LEU A 415 -4.81 -25.27 -10.96
N LEU A 416 -4.73 -23.96 -10.72
CA LEU A 416 -4.84 -22.94 -11.77
C LEU A 416 -3.64 -22.97 -12.73
N HIS A 417 -2.43 -23.16 -12.21
CA HIS A 417 -1.22 -23.40 -13.02
C HIS A 417 -1.34 -24.68 -13.85
N GLU A 418 -1.75 -25.79 -13.20
CA GLU A 418 -1.97 -27.08 -13.87
C GLU A 418 -2.99 -26.95 -15.02
N TRP A 419 -4.10 -26.25 -14.78
CA TRP A 419 -5.10 -25.99 -15.80
C TRP A 419 -4.52 -25.20 -16.97
N ARG A 420 -3.79 -24.12 -16.69
CA ARG A 420 -3.22 -23.28 -17.75
C ARG A 420 -2.25 -24.05 -18.63
N ALA A 421 -1.34 -24.82 -18.02
CA ALA A 421 -0.40 -25.68 -18.73
C ALA A 421 -1.13 -26.69 -19.65
N ARG A 422 -2.26 -27.24 -19.21
CA ARG A 422 -3.08 -28.18 -20.01
C ARG A 422 -4.02 -27.53 -21.01
N SER A 423 -4.34 -26.25 -20.83
CA SER A 423 -5.31 -25.53 -21.68
C SER A 423 -4.77 -25.20 -23.08
N GLY A 424 -3.47 -25.43 -23.34
CA GLY A 424 -2.80 -25.02 -24.58
C GLY A 424 -2.57 -23.50 -24.68
N ARG A 425 -2.85 -22.74 -23.62
CA ARG A 425 -2.53 -21.31 -23.54
C ARG A 425 -1.01 -21.14 -23.37
N ALA A 426 -0.42 -20.21 -24.13
CA ALA A 426 0.99 -19.86 -23.97
C ALA A 426 1.26 -19.33 -22.55
N PRO A 427 2.35 -19.72 -21.86
CA PRO A 427 2.69 -19.22 -20.53
C PRO A 427 2.63 -17.69 -20.44
N VAL A 428 2.19 -17.16 -19.30
CA VAL A 428 2.17 -15.71 -19.09
C VAL A 428 3.59 -15.23 -18.95
N ARG A 429 4.00 -14.30 -19.80
CA ARG A 429 5.30 -13.63 -19.65
C ARG A 429 5.19 -12.56 -18.55
N PRO A 430 5.80 -12.74 -17.37
CA PRO A 430 5.74 -11.75 -16.31
C PRO A 430 6.46 -10.46 -16.74
N LEU A 431 6.08 -9.34 -16.13
CA LEU A 431 6.87 -8.11 -16.19
C LEU A 431 8.19 -8.31 -15.44
N SER A 432 9.25 -7.62 -15.86
CA SER A 432 10.40 -7.38 -14.97
C SER A 432 9.99 -6.48 -13.80
N GLN A 433 10.78 -6.45 -12.72
CA GLN A 433 10.50 -5.55 -11.58
C GLN A 433 10.43 -4.08 -12.00
N GLY A 434 11.31 -3.64 -12.91
CA GLY A 434 11.31 -2.28 -13.42
C GLY A 434 10.04 -1.95 -14.22
N GLU A 435 9.66 -2.83 -15.16
CA GLU A 435 8.41 -2.68 -15.93
C GLU A 435 7.18 -2.68 -15.01
N PHE A 436 7.18 -3.54 -13.98
CA PHE A 436 6.10 -3.62 -13.00
C PHE A 436 5.90 -2.30 -12.24
N PHE A 437 6.97 -1.76 -11.64
CA PHE A 437 6.85 -0.50 -10.90
C PHE A 437 6.68 0.71 -11.82
N GLU A 438 7.12 0.65 -13.08
CA GLU A 438 6.78 1.67 -14.08
C GLU A 438 5.27 1.66 -14.40
N GLU A 439 4.67 0.48 -14.56
CA GLU A 439 3.23 0.33 -14.79
C GLU A 439 2.39 0.70 -13.57
N ALA A 440 2.85 0.35 -12.37
CA ALA A 440 2.20 0.67 -11.11
C ALA A 440 2.36 2.14 -10.70
N SER A 441 3.33 2.86 -11.27
CA SER A 441 3.66 4.23 -10.88
C SER A 441 2.50 5.22 -11.12
N GLY A 442 2.27 6.09 -10.15
CA GLY A 442 1.26 7.14 -10.23
C GLY A 442 0.89 7.71 -8.87
N VAL A 443 0.13 8.81 -8.89
CA VAL A 443 -0.39 9.47 -7.69
C VAL A 443 -1.90 9.49 -7.71
N ALA A 444 -2.52 9.04 -6.62
CA ALA A 444 -3.96 9.04 -6.44
C ALA A 444 -4.34 9.67 -5.10
N ASP A 445 -5.22 10.68 -5.15
CA ASP A 445 -5.94 11.20 -3.99
C ASP A 445 -7.34 10.57 -3.96
N TYR A 446 -7.65 9.79 -2.93
CA TYR A 446 -8.95 9.16 -2.74
C TYR A 446 -9.92 10.02 -1.89
N GLY A 447 -9.52 11.24 -1.56
CA GLY A 447 -10.32 12.22 -0.84
C GLY A 447 -10.31 12.03 0.68
N PRO A 448 -11.00 12.91 1.41
CA PRO A 448 -10.96 12.94 2.88
C PRO A 448 -11.70 11.77 3.55
N GLY A 449 -12.65 11.11 2.85
CA GLY A 449 -13.42 9.98 3.39
C GLY A 449 -12.59 8.71 3.58
N PRO A 450 -12.00 8.16 2.50
CA PRO A 450 -10.97 7.12 2.59
C PRO A 450 -9.72 7.62 3.32
N GLY A 451 -9.42 8.92 3.20
CA GLY A 451 -8.33 9.56 3.92
C GLY A 451 -6.94 9.20 3.39
N LEU A 452 -6.83 8.63 2.20
CA LEU A 452 -5.57 8.19 1.59
C LEU A 452 -5.16 9.07 0.40
N LEU A 453 -3.93 9.56 0.44
CA LEU A 453 -3.16 10.01 -0.72
C LEU A 453 -2.02 9.02 -0.92
N SER A 454 -1.94 8.39 -2.09
CA SER A 454 -0.91 7.39 -2.40
C SER A 454 -0.08 7.81 -3.60
N HIS A 455 1.24 7.59 -3.51
CA HIS A 455 2.19 7.75 -4.59
C HIS A 455 3.03 6.49 -4.70
N GLN A 456 2.86 5.76 -5.80
CA GLN A 456 3.76 4.70 -6.22
C GLN A 456 4.78 5.32 -7.19
N SER A 457 6.06 5.27 -6.84
CA SER A 457 7.15 5.76 -7.69
C SER A 457 8.06 4.60 -8.09
N PRO A 458 8.98 4.75 -9.05
CA PRO A 458 9.93 3.68 -9.34
C PRO A 458 10.81 3.28 -8.14
N GLY A 459 11.10 4.22 -7.22
CA GLY A 459 12.05 4.01 -6.13
C GLY A 459 11.44 3.78 -4.74
N ALA A 460 10.15 4.01 -4.55
CA ALA A 460 9.46 3.84 -3.26
C ALA A 460 7.94 3.90 -3.42
N TRP A 461 7.24 3.35 -2.43
CA TRP A 461 5.86 3.70 -2.13
C TRP A 461 5.83 4.77 -1.04
N ALA A 462 4.92 5.74 -1.14
CA ALA A 462 4.69 6.74 -0.10
C ALA A 462 3.22 7.16 -0.05
N GLY A 463 2.74 7.58 1.12
CA GLY A 463 1.37 8.07 1.25
C GLY A 463 1.11 8.93 2.48
N SER A 464 0.00 9.65 2.46
CA SER A 464 -0.51 10.41 3.60
C SER A 464 -1.86 9.84 4.00
N VAL A 465 -1.99 9.47 5.28
CA VAL A 465 -3.22 8.93 5.85
C VAL A 465 -3.80 9.95 6.83
N GLY A 466 -4.97 10.50 6.51
CA GLY A 466 -5.74 11.41 7.36
C GLY A 466 -6.93 10.76 8.05
N LYS A 467 -7.08 9.44 7.93
CA LYS A 467 -8.21 8.69 8.49
C LYS A 467 -8.04 8.50 9.99
N ALA A 468 -9.10 8.79 10.75
CA ALA A 468 -9.10 8.67 12.20
C ALA A 468 -8.67 7.27 12.65
N GLY A 469 -7.75 7.21 13.62
CA GLY A 469 -7.16 5.97 14.13
C GLY A 469 -5.95 5.43 13.35
N PHE A 470 -5.67 5.99 12.16
CA PHE A 470 -4.60 5.53 11.26
C PHE A 470 -3.68 6.68 10.79
N VAL A 471 -3.72 7.83 11.45
CA VAL A 471 -3.11 9.08 10.95
C VAL A 471 -1.58 8.97 10.89
N LYS A 472 -0.99 9.08 9.70
CA LYS A 472 0.47 8.97 9.51
C LYS A 472 0.92 9.51 8.16
N PHE A 473 2.22 9.73 8.02
CA PHE A 473 2.87 9.83 6.72
C PHE A 473 3.68 8.56 6.51
N ALA A 474 3.40 7.83 5.44
CA ALA A 474 3.89 6.49 5.22
C ALA A 474 4.94 6.48 4.09
N TRP A 475 6.00 5.68 4.22
CA TRP A 475 7.09 5.61 3.25
C TRP A 475 7.79 4.26 3.28
N GLN A 476 7.75 3.52 2.18
CA GLN A 476 8.48 2.26 1.99
C GLN A 476 9.49 2.41 0.84
N PRO A 477 10.75 2.80 1.14
CA PRO A 477 11.78 2.89 0.10
C PRO A 477 12.04 1.51 -0.52
N ALA A 478 12.32 1.50 -1.81
CA ALA A 478 12.43 0.30 -2.65
C ALA A 478 11.19 -0.61 -2.66
N HIS A 479 10.04 -0.10 -2.16
CA HIS A 479 8.81 -0.89 -1.98
C HIS A 479 8.97 -2.04 -1.00
N ASP A 480 9.96 -1.94 -0.11
CA ASP A 480 10.36 -3.03 0.80
C ASP A 480 9.26 -3.35 1.81
N ASP A 481 8.65 -4.53 1.62
CA ASP A 481 7.57 -5.09 2.42
C ASP A 481 7.94 -5.30 3.90
N TRP A 482 9.24 -5.43 4.18
CA TRP A 482 9.81 -5.81 5.48
C TRP A 482 10.81 -4.79 6.03
N LEU A 483 10.86 -3.56 5.52
CA LEU A 483 11.71 -2.54 6.11
C LEU A 483 11.02 -1.86 7.29
N PHE A 484 10.06 -0.98 7.03
CA PHE A 484 9.30 -0.30 8.08
C PHE A 484 7.99 -1.03 8.34
N ALA A 485 7.59 -1.08 9.60
CA ALA A 485 6.26 -1.54 9.96
C ALA A 485 5.23 -0.48 9.53
N LEU A 486 4.24 -0.91 8.75
CA LEU A 486 3.24 -0.01 8.15
C LEU A 486 1.84 -0.15 8.77
N SER A 487 1.66 -1.17 9.62
CA SER A 487 0.39 -1.63 10.18
C SER A 487 -0.50 -0.48 10.63
N GLY A 488 -1.81 -0.69 10.58
CA GLY A 488 -2.79 0.35 10.88
C GLY A 488 -2.47 1.19 12.12
N THR A 489 -2.03 0.56 13.20
CA THR A 489 -1.72 1.25 14.47
C THR A 489 -0.31 1.81 14.58
N THR A 490 0.62 1.41 13.70
CA THR A 490 2.03 1.83 13.76
C THR A 490 2.19 3.30 13.34
N PRO A 491 2.76 4.17 14.19
CA PRO A 491 3.09 5.54 13.83
C PRO A 491 4.22 5.60 12.81
N MET A 492 4.14 6.56 11.89
CA MET A 492 5.19 6.80 10.89
C MET A 492 5.31 8.30 10.60
N PHE A 493 6.51 8.84 10.80
CA PHE A 493 6.88 10.26 10.93
C PHE A 493 6.14 11.01 12.05
N LEU A 494 4.81 10.93 12.11
CA LEU A 494 4.05 11.43 13.24
C LEU A 494 4.27 10.54 14.47
N PRO A 495 4.27 11.09 15.69
CA PRO A 495 4.49 10.34 16.92
C PRO A 495 3.31 9.45 17.33
N SER A 496 2.12 9.63 16.72
CA SER A 496 0.91 8.88 17.07
C SER A 496 -0.06 8.79 15.90
N THR A 497 -0.72 7.64 15.76
CA THR A 497 -1.81 7.40 14.80
C THR A 497 -3.18 7.92 15.25
N ARG A 498 -3.26 8.40 16.50
CA ARG A 498 -4.51 8.86 17.14
C ARG A 498 -4.72 10.37 17.09
N ALA A 499 -3.83 11.12 16.45
CA ALA A 499 -3.98 12.57 16.32
C ALA A 499 -5.31 12.92 15.62
N GLU A 500 -5.99 13.96 16.08
CA GLU A 500 -7.25 14.38 15.48
C GLU A 500 -6.97 15.27 14.27
N VAL A 501 -7.41 14.86 13.09
CA VAL A 501 -7.26 15.65 11.85
C VAL A 501 -8.42 16.63 11.73
N THR A 502 -8.14 17.92 11.91
CA THR A 502 -9.12 19.01 11.79
C THR A 502 -9.08 19.70 10.42
N GLY A 503 -8.01 19.46 9.64
CA GLY A 503 -7.85 20.01 8.29
C GLY A 503 -6.93 19.19 7.41
N ARG A 504 -7.19 19.21 6.10
CA ARG A 504 -6.42 18.49 5.07
C ARG A 504 -6.28 19.35 3.82
N SER A 505 -5.04 19.57 3.39
CA SER A 505 -4.69 20.20 2.12
C SER A 505 -3.84 19.25 1.29
N VAL A 506 -4.21 19.02 0.02
CA VAL A 506 -3.52 18.08 -0.87
C VAL A 506 -3.41 18.63 -2.28
N VAL A 507 -2.25 18.44 -2.89
CA VAL A 507 -2.01 18.63 -4.31
C VAL A 507 -1.34 17.37 -4.87
N ALA A 508 -2.00 16.71 -5.81
CA ALA A 508 -1.45 15.60 -6.58
C ALA A 508 -0.96 16.12 -7.95
N TYR A 509 0.27 15.77 -8.29
CA TYR A 509 0.92 16.08 -9.56
C TYR A 509 1.02 14.80 -10.39
N SER A 510 0.67 14.88 -11.67
CA SER A 510 0.72 13.74 -12.60
C SER A 510 1.69 14.02 -13.72
N ARG A 511 2.39 12.99 -14.19
CA ARG A 511 3.35 13.10 -15.30
C ARG A 511 2.75 13.74 -16.55
N LEU A 512 1.53 13.35 -16.90
CA LEU A 512 0.85 13.83 -18.10
C LEU A 512 0.52 15.33 -18.02
N ARG A 513 0.00 15.80 -16.87
CA ARG A 513 -0.41 17.21 -16.73
C ARG A 513 0.73 18.11 -16.28
N ASP A 514 1.56 17.65 -15.35
CA ASP A 514 2.50 18.48 -14.60
C ASP A 514 3.96 18.26 -15.01
N GLY A 515 4.23 17.18 -15.75
CA GLY A 515 5.56 16.77 -16.22
C GLY A 515 6.29 15.83 -15.26
N PHE A 516 5.69 15.49 -14.12
CA PHE A 516 6.23 14.56 -13.12
C PHE A 516 5.11 13.99 -12.23
N ASP A 517 5.34 12.84 -11.61
CA ASP A 517 4.46 12.29 -10.56
C ASP A 517 4.99 12.69 -9.18
N GLY A 518 4.12 13.23 -8.35
CA GLY A 518 4.48 13.64 -6.99
C GLY A 518 3.28 14.14 -6.22
N SER A 519 3.46 14.39 -4.93
CA SER A 519 2.40 14.93 -4.10
C SER A 519 2.91 15.92 -3.07
N ALA A 520 2.03 16.82 -2.64
CA ALA A 520 2.22 17.69 -1.50
C ALA A 520 0.97 17.63 -0.63
N SER A 521 1.14 17.36 0.64
CA SER A 521 0.04 17.26 1.60
C SER A 521 0.37 17.98 2.90
N LEU A 522 -0.66 18.49 3.56
CA LEU A 522 -0.56 19.04 4.90
C LEU A 522 -1.80 18.64 5.70
N LEU A 523 -1.57 18.17 6.92
CA LEU A 523 -2.59 17.86 7.92
C LEU A 523 -2.54 18.93 9.01
N THR A 524 -3.70 19.52 9.30
CA THR A 524 -3.92 20.28 10.54
C THR A 524 -4.41 19.30 11.59
N LEU A 525 -3.65 19.22 12.67
CA LEU A 525 -3.94 18.39 13.84
C LEU A 525 -4.43 19.28 14.98
N ASP A 526 -5.10 18.70 15.96
CA ASP A 526 -5.43 19.37 17.24
C ASP A 526 -4.19 19.91 17.97
N THR A 527 -3.02 19.31 17.74
CA THR A 527 -1.75 19.68 18.37
C THR A 527 -0.78 20.46 17.49
N GLY A 528 -1.09 20.72 16.21
CA GLY A 528 -0.19 21.46 15.33
C GLY A 528 -0.40 21.19 13.84
N HIS A 529 0.66 21.41 13.04
CA HIS A 529 0.64 21.21 11.60
C HIS A 529 1.78 20.30 11.17
N ALA A 530 1.50 19.36 10.27
CA ALA A 530 2.52 18.51 9.69
C ALA A 530 2.25 18.30 8.20
N GLY A 531 3.30 18.35 7.38
CA GLY A 531 3.23 18.24 5.93
C GLY A 531 4.22 17.24 5.38
N PHE A 532 3.87 16.72 4.20
CA PHE A 532 4.62 15.68 3.51
C PHE A 532 4.57 15.87 2.01
N THR A 533 5.73 15.91 1.36
CA THR A 533 5.84 15.84 -0.09
C THR A 533 6.47 14.52 -0.51
N THR A 534 5.97 13.95 -1.61
CA THR A 534 6.54 12.75 -2.23
C THR A 534 7.06 13.10 -3.63
N LEU A 535 8.26 12.62 -3.96
CA LEU A 535 8.99 13.02 -5.17
C LEU A 535 9.06 11.85 -6.18
N PRO A 536 9.31 12.14 -7.48
CA PRO A 536 9.37 11.10 -8.52
C PRO A 536 10.43 10.01 -8.30
N SER A 537 11.49 10.32 -7.56
CA SER A 537 12.57 9.38 -7.24
C SER A 537 12.19 8.37 -6.16
N GLY A 538 11.07 8.59 -5.47
CA GLY A 538 10.72 7.89 -4.23
C GLY A 538 11.24 8.59 -2.97
N ALA A 539 11.96 9.70 -3.11
CA ALA A 539 12.31 10.56 -1.99
C ALA A 539 11.07 11.22 -1.38
N VAL A 540 11.14 11.51 -0.09
CA VAL A 540 10.07 12.18 0.66
C VAL A 540 10.63 13.35 1.45
N VAL A 541 9.80 14.36 1.73
CA VAL A 541 10.15 15.42 2.68
C VAL A 541 9.02 15.60 3.67
N TYR A 542 9.33 15.43 4.95
CA TYR A 542 8.44 15.65 6.08
C TYR A 542 8.80 16.95 6.78
N ALA A 543 7.79 17.72 7.21
CA ALA A 543 7.97 18.95 7.97
C ALA A 543 6.85 19.10 8.99
N THR A 544 7.17 19.52 10.21
CA THR A 544 6.20 19.66 11.30
C THR A 544 6.45 20.92 12.11
N SER A 545 5.40 21.45 12.73
CA SER A 545 5.50 22.51 13.74
C SER A 545 5.93 21.99 15.12
N GLY A 546 5.99 20.67 15.31
CA GLY A 546 6.19 19.99 16.59
C GLY A 546 4.84 19.63 17.21
N THR A 547 4.27 18.51 16.78
CA THR A 547 2.91 18.06 17.13
C THR A 547 2.86 17.28 18.44
N ALA A 548 3.95 16.59 18.82
CA ALA A 548 4.13 16.01 20.15
C ALA A 548 5.61 15.68 20.40
N ALA A 549 5.93 15.14 21.57
CA ALA A 549 7.27 14.60 21.84
C ALA A 549 7.56 13.37 20.97
N GLY A 550 8.83 13.19 20.58
CA GLY A 550 9.26 12.03 19.78
C GLY A 550 8.84 12.09 18.30
N GLU A 551 8.91 13.28 17.70
CA GLU A 551 8.64 13.49 16.28
C GLU A 551 9.58 12.71 15.37
N GLY A 552 9.10 12.36 14.17
CA GLY A 552 9.83 11.51 13.23
C GLY A 552 9.92 10.06 13.70
N HIS A 553 8.83 9.50 14.20
CA HIS A 553 8.79 8.11 14.68
C HIS A 553 8.78 7.12 13.51
N LEU A 554 9.62 6.09 13.55
CA LEU A 554 9.64 4.98 12.59
C LEU A 554 9.84 3.66 13.33
N GLU A 555 9.09 2.63 12.97
CA GLU A 555 9.31 1.25 13.44
C GLU A 555 9.90 0.40 12.33
N VAL A 556 10.98 -0.33 12.61
CA VAL A 556 11.75 -1.14 11.65
C VAL A 556 11.57 -2.62 11.98
N HIS A 557 11.20 -3.46 11.01
CA HIS A 557 11.17 -4.90 11.24
C HIS A 557 12.60 -5.44 11.41
N ASN A 558 12.87 -6.12 12.52
CA ASN A 558 14.16 -6.76 12.79
C ASN A 558 13.91 -8.19 13.27
N LEU A 559 13.81 -9.10 12.30
CA LEU A 559 13.53 -10.52 12.53
C LEU A 559 14.71 -11.36 12.00
N ASP A 560 14.90 -12.53 12.59
CA ASP A 560 15.81 -13.56 12.08
C ASP A 560 15.02 -14.53 11.17
N MET A 561 14.79 -14.11 9.93
CA MET A 561 14.06 -14.89 8.91
C MET A 561 14.94 -15.06 7.66
N PRO A 562 15.96 -15.93 7.69
CA PRO A 562 16.85 -16.16 6.56
C PRO A 562 16.09 -16.54 5.29
N GLY A 563 16.47 -15.96 4.16
CA GLY A 563 15.78 -16.11 2.87
C GLY A 563 14.75 -15.00 2.60
N MET A 564 14.41 -14.19 3.59
CA MET A 564 13.62 -12.97 3.38
C MET A 564 14.51 -11.74 3.22
N PRO A 565 14.30 -10.90 2.19
CA PRO A 565 15.13 -9.73 1.94
C PRO A 565 15.22 -8.80 3.16
N GLY A 566 16.41 -8.69 3.77
CA GLY A 566 16.67 -7.76 4.87
C GLY A 566 16.41 -8.28 6.28
N LEU A 567 15.91 -9.51 6.43
CA LEU A 567 15.63 -10.10 7.74
C LEU A 567 16.70 -11.13 8.13
N ALA A 568 17.94 -10.65 8.28
CA ALA A 568 19.11 -11.47 8.59
C ALA A 568 19.39 -11.60 10.10
N GLY A 569 18.42 -11.31 10.96
CA GLY A 569 18.57 -11.38 12.41
C GLY A 569 19.28 -10.18 13.05
N SER A 570 19.56 -9.12 12.30
CA SER A 570 20.04 -7.85 12.82
C SER A 570 19.79 -6.70 11.84
N ARG A 571 19.86 -5.47 12.34
CA ARG A 571 19.80 -4.22 11.57
C ARG A 571 20.99 -3.34 11.93
N THR A 572 21.59 -2.68 10.95
CA THR A 572 22.70 -1.74 11.12
C THR A 572 22.23 -0.32 10.90
N TYR A 573 22.54 0.54 11.87
CA TYR A 573 22.24 1.96 11.84
C TYR A 573 23.54 2.75 11.76
N GLY A 574 23.67 3.64 10.78
CA GLY A 574 24.82 4.51 10.60
C GLY A 574 24.46 5.97 10.86
N ALA A 575 25.33 6.70 11.57
CA ALA A 575 25.19 8.14 11.79
C ALA A 575 26.58 8.82 11.82
N ALA A 576 26.61 10.13 12.12
CA ALA A 576 27.87 10.88 12.15
C ALA A 576 28.85 10.39 13.23
N GLU A 577 28.31 9.90 14.34
CA GLU A 577 29.06 9.43 15.51
C GLU A 577 29.58 7.99 15.36
N GLY A 578 29.13 7.26 14.33
CA GLY A 578 29.52 5.88 14.09
C GLY A 578 28.35 5.03 13.62
N SER A 579 28.48 3.72 13.76
CA SER A 579 27.42 2.75 13.43
C SER A 579 27.19 1.79 14.58
N VAL A 580 25.94 1.38 14.78
CA VAL A 580 25.55 0.31 15.71
C VAL A 580 24.83 -0.80 14.94
N THR A 581 25.05 -2.05 15.33
CA THR A 581 24.27 -3.19 14.84
C THR A 581 23.40 -3.71 15.97
N VAL A 582 22.09 -3.62 15.77
CA VAL A 582 21.07 -4.09 16.70
C VAL A 582 20.67 -5.49 16.27
N THR A 583 20.93 -6.48 17.12
CA THR A 583 20.48 -7.85 16.88
C THR A 583 18.97 -7.94 17.04
N ALA A 584 18.31 -8.70 16.18
CA ALA A 584 16.91 -9.03 16.33
C ALA A 584 16.70 -9.59 17.74
N GLN A 585 15.75 -9.02 18.46
CA GLN A 585 15.33 -9.64 19.70
C GLN A 585 14.81 -11.02 19.31
N ALA A 586 15.33 -12.08 19.94
CA ALA A 586 14.68 -13.38 19.86
C ALA A 586 13.18 -13.16 20.15
N ALA A 587 12.31 -14.04 19.66
CA ALA A 587 10.94 -14.14 20.17
C ALA A 587 10.98 -14.60 21.63
N ALA A 588 11.63 -13.81 22.48
CA ALA A 588 11.72 -13.97 23.90
C ALA A 588 10.35 -13.55 24.42
N PRO A 589 9.78 -14.31 25.36
CA PRO A 589 8.63 -13.81 26.09
C PRO A 589 9.00 -12.42 26.63
N THR A 590 8.16 -11.42 26.33
CA THR A 590 8.15 -10.16 27.09
C THR A 590 8.39 -10.54 28.54
N PRO A 591 9.43 -10.04 29.23
CA PRO A 591 9.73 -10.47 30.58
C PRO A 591 8.48 -10.27 31.45
N THR A 592 7.73 -11.35 31.68
CA THR A 592 6.61 -11.40 32.60
C THR A 592 7.23 -11.75 33.93
N GLY A 593 7.66 -10.72 34.67
CA GLY A 593 8.38 -10.91 35.92
C GLY A 593 9.01 -9.63 36.43
N SER A 594 9.53 -9.68 37.65
CA SER A 594 10.30 -8.58 38.25
C SER A 594 11.49 -8.22 37.35
N ARG A 595 11.63 -6.93 37.03
CA ARG A 595 12.76 -6.36 36.29
C ARG A 595 13.62 -5.53 37.25
N VAL A 596 14.94 -5.56 37.12
CA VAL A 596 15.83 -4.67 37.86
C VAL A 596 16.58 -3.81 36.85
N ASP A 597 16.35 -2.51 36.90
CA ASP A 597 17.03 -1.54 36.04
C ASP A 597 18.07 -0.81 36.86
N GLU A 598 19.33 -0.92 36.46
CA GLU A 598 20.45 -0.21 37.08
C GLU A 598 20.93 0.88 36.13
N LEU A 599 20.70 2.13 36.53
CA LEU A 599 20.96 3.32 35.72
C LEU A 599 22.13 4.09 36.32
N THR A 600 23.16 4.32 35.51
CA THR A 600 24.30 5.18 35.87
C THR A 600 24.21 6.51 35.14
N PHE A 601 24.72 7.57 35.77
CA PHE A 601 24.76 8.91 35.20
C PHE A 601 25.95 9.69 35.75
N PRO A 602 26.35 10.82 35.13
CA PRO A 602 27.43 11.64 35.66
C PRO A 602 27.20 12.01 37.12
N ARG A 603 28.20 11.76 37.97
CA ARG A 603 28.13 12.04 39.42
C ARG A 603 27.74 13.50 39.64
N GLY A 604 26.67 13.72 40.39
CA GLY A 604 26.12 15.05 40.66
C GLY A 604 25.53 15.16 42.06
N ARG A 605 25.31 16.40 42.51
CA ARG A 605 24.80 16.68 43.85
C ARG A 605 23.32 17.03 43.82
N PHE A 606 22.47 16.17 44.40
CA PHE A 606 21.01 16.27 44.31
C PHE A 606 20.36 16.13 45.68
N ARG A 607 19.23 16.82 45.89
CA ARG A 607 18.38 16.66 47.08
C ARG A 607 17.16 15.77 46.79
N HIS A 608 16.65 15.83 45.57
CA HIS A 608 15.51 15.03 45.12
C HIS A 608 15.90 14.23 43.88
N LEU A 609 15.46 12.97 43.83
CA LEU A 609 15.53 12.14 42.63
C LEU A 609 14.14 11.59 42.31
N ARG A 610 13.80 11.49 41.03
CA ARG A 610 12.49 11.05 40.55
C ARG A 610 12.62 10.09 39.39
N MET A 611 11.73 9.10 39.36
CA MET A 611 11.38 8.36 38.16
C MET A 611 10.12 9.00 37.58
N LEU A 612 10.21 9.50 36.35
CA LEU A 612 9.10 10.02 35.56
C LEU A 612 8.82 9.03 34.44
N GLY A 613 7.65 8.41 34.45
CA GLY A 613 7.19 7.56 33.37
C GLY A 613 7.11 8.30 32.04
N THR A 614 7.33 7.58 30.95
CA THR A 614 7.07 8.06 29.57
C THR A 614 6.32 7.02 28.72
N ARG A 615 6.33 5.74 29.09
CA ARG A 615 5.46 4.70 28.54
C ARG A 615 5.11 3.66 29.62
N PRO A 616 3.84 3.54 30.04
CA PRO A 616 3.45 2.63 31.10
C PRO A 616 3.40 1.19 30.61
N ASP A 617 3.34 0.22 31.54
CA ASP A 617 2.77 -1.07 31.20
C ASP A 617 1.28 -0.90 30.85
N PRO A 618 0.79 -1.41 29.71
CA PRO A 618 -0.58 -1.16 29.27
C PRO A 618 -1.65 -1.69 30.23
N SER A 619 -1.34 -2.72 31.02
CA SER A 619 -2.30 -3.34 31.96
C SER A 619 -2.16 -2.80 33.38
N TYR A 620 -0.93 -2.48 33.79
CA TYR A 620 -0.61 -2.26 35.19
C TYR A 620 0.04 -0.90 35.52
N GLY A 621 0.39 -0.09 34.51
CA GLY A 621 1.01 1.21 34.75
C GLY A 621 2.47 1.09 35.17
N TYR A 622 2.79 1.67 36.34
CA TYR A 622 4.11 1.62 36.96
C TYR A 622 4.02 1.08 38.38
N SER A 623 4.89 0.12 38.73
CA SER A 623 5.00 -0.38 40.10
C SER A 623 6.42 -0.81 40.46
N LEU A 624 6.89 -0.35 41.63
CA LEU A 624 8.26 -0.54 42.11
C LEU A 624 8.27 -1.14 43.51
N TYR A 625 8.97 -2.27 43.65
CA TYR A 625 9.41 -2.80 44.94
C TYR A 625 10.51 -1.94 45.56
N ALA A 626 11.40 -1.35 44.75
CA ALA A 626 12.46 -0.48 45.27
C ALA A 626 12.87 0.64 44.32
N PHE A 627 13.18 1.80 44.89
CA PHE A 627 13.88 2.92 44.27
C PHE A 627 15.13 3.22 45.12
N GLU A 628 16.24 2.60 44.75
CA GLU A 628 17.52 2.72 45.46
C GLU A 628 18.36 3.84 44.82
N ILE A 629 19.03 4.65 45.65
CA ILE A 629 19.85 5.81 45.21
C ILE A 629 21.25 5.66 45.79
N ARG A 630 22.30 5.71 44.96
CA ARG A 630 23.67 5.39 45.39
C ARG A 630 24.71 6.37 44.86
N ASP A 631 25.81 6.47 45.62
CA ASP A 631 27.06 7.07 45.21
C ASP A 631 28.12 5.97 45.02
N GLY A 632 28.39 5.59 43.77
CA GLY A 632 29.22 4.46 43.40
C GLY A 632 28.50 3.11 43.51
N ALA A 633 29.00 2.11 42.77
CA ALA A 633 28.39 0.77 42.72
C ALA A 633 28.32 0.06 44.09
N ALA A 634 29.27 0.35 44.99
CA ALA A 634 29.31 -0.21 46.35
C ALA A 634 28.74 0.73 47.43
N GLY A 635 28.16 1.88 47.04
CA GLY A 635 27.62 2.87 47.97
C GLY A 635 26.36 2.38 48.70
N ALA A 636 26.14 2.88 49.92
CA ALA A 636 24.91 2.62 50.68
C ALA A 636 23.66 3.20 49.99
N ASP A 637 22.47 2.68 50.32
CA ASP A 637 21.22 3.16 49.71
C ASP A 637 20.79 4.44 50.41
N LEU A 638 21.02 5.57 49.76
CA LEU A 638 20.71 6.90 50.28
C LEU A 638 19.20 7.12 50.41
N ALA A 639 18.37 6.37 49.67
CA ALA A 639 16.92 6.44 49.78
C ALA A 639 16.40 5.92 51.14
N ARG A 640 17.24 5.19 51.90
CA ARG A 640 16.93 4.68 53.24
C ARG A 640 17.57 5.49 54.37
N GLY A 641 18.17 6.63 54.06
CA GLY A 641 18.79 7.51 55.06
C GLY A 641 17.77 8.06 56.06
N THR A 642 18.22 8.44 57.26
CA THR A 642 17.39 8.91 58.39
C THR A 642 16.57 10.18 58.13
N GLY A 643 16.68 10.81 56.96
CA GLY A 643 15.87 11.95 56.52
C GLY A 643 15.23 11.77 55.14
N ALA A 644 15.30 10.58 54.55
CA ALA A 644 14.75 10.33 53.23
C ALA A 644 13.22 10.12 53.29
N THR A 645 12.48 10.72 52.36
CA THR A 645 11.02 10.54 52.21
C THR A 645 10.63 10.35 50.75
N ALA A 646 9.52 9.67 50.50
CA ALA A 646 9.04 9.41 49.14
C ALA A 646 7.62 9.96 48.91
N SER A 647 7.37 10.48 47.72
CA SER A 647 6.07 10.96 47.24
C SER A 647 5.82 10.47 45.82
N ALA A 648 4.57 10.45 45.38
CA ALA A 648 4.21 10.02 44.02
C ALA A 648 3.02 10.77 43.48
N SER A 649 2.89 10.75 42.15
CA SER A 649 1.74 11.30 41.41
C SER A 649 0.39 10.72 41.83
N SER A 650 0.34 9.41 42.10
CA SER A 650 -0.81 8.72 42.70
C SER A 650 -0.39 7.36 43.25
N PHE A 651 -1.30 6.68 43.96
CA PHE A 651 -1.08 5.31 44.40
C PHE A 651 -2.39 4.53 44.55
N ASP A 652 -2.33 3.21 44.35
CA ASP A 652 -3.41 2.28 44.70
C ASP A 652 -3.47 2.11 46.23
N PRO A 653 -4.66 1.96 46.86
CA PRO A 653 -4.77 1.82 48.31
C PRO A 653 -3.86 0.70 48.86
N GLY A 654 -3.06 1.04 49.88
CA GLY A 654 -2.08 0.14 50.49
C GLY A 654 -0.75 0.02 49.74
N LYS A 655 -0.53 0.76 48.64
CA LYS A 655 0.69 0.71 47.81
C LYS A 655 1.35 2.08 47.66
N GLY A 656 1.50 2.78 48.79
CA GLY A 656 2.02 4.16 48.85
C GLY A 656 3.51 4.26 48.50
N PRO A 657 4.01 5.47 48.18
CA PRO A 657 5.39 5.70 47.72
C PRO A 657 6.48 5.31 48.75
N ALA A 658 6.20 5.40 50.05
CA ALA A 658 7.14 5.01 51.10
C ALA A 658 7.56 3.54 51.02
N LEU A 659 6.71 2.69 50.43
CA LEU A 659 6.98 1.26 50.27
C LEU A 659 8.02 0.96 49.17
N ALA A 660 8.41 1.93 48.35
CA ALA A 660 9.50 1.76 47.40
C ALA A 660 10.87 2.10 48.01
N VAL A 661 10.93 2.58 49.26
CA VAL A 661 12.16 3.02 49.93
C VAL A 661 12.31 2.44 51.35
N ASP A 662 11.48 1.45 51.72
CA ASP A 662 11.49 0.83 53.05
C ASP A 662 12.50 -0.33 53.18
N GLY A 663 13.00 -0.83 52.05
CA GLY A 663 13.95 -1.94 51.97
C GLY A 663 13.32 -3.33 52.08
N ASP A 664 11.99 -3.44 52.04
CA ASP A 664 11.27 -4.71 52.01
C ASP A 664 10.90 -5.09 50.57
N GLY A 665 11.45 -6.20 50.07
CA GLY A 665 11.16 -6.69 48.73
C GLY A 665 9.73 -7.22 48.53
N ALA A 666 8.91 -7.28 49.58
CA ALA A 666 7.51 -7.71 49.53
C ALA A 666 6.50 -6.55 49.45
N THR A 667 6.91 -5.33 49.77
CA THR A 667 6.08 -4.12 49.71
C THR A 667 6.41 -3.31 48.46
N ARG A 668 5.46 -2.50 47.96
CA ARG A 668 5.67 -1.76 46.70
C ARG A 668 4.85 -0.49 46.61
N TRP A 669 5.38 0.46 45.85
CA TRP A 669 4.56 1.51 45.25
C TRP A 669 3.88 0.99 43.99
N ALA A 670 2.64 1.39 43.77
CA ALA A 670 1.95 1.18 42.50
C ALA A 670 1.06 2.38 42.19
N VAL A 671 1.09 2.84 40.94
CA VAL A 671 0.18 3.87 40.45
C VAL A 671 -1.28 3.47 40.65
N SER A 672 -2.17 4.45 40.88
CA SER A 672 -3.60 4.19 41.02
C SER A 672 -4.16 3.47 39.80
N ARG A 673 -5.22 2.66 39.96
CA ARG A 673 -5.85 1.96 38.81
C ARG A 673 -6.33 2.92 37.73
N ALA A 674 -6.83 4.09 38.10
CA ALA A 674 -7.31 5.10 37.17
C ALA A 674 -6.18 5.75 36.36
N ASP A 675 -4.99 5.87 36.93
CA ASP A 675 -3.83 6.49 36.29
C ASP A 675 -2.91 5.50 35.57
N ARG A 676 -3.24 4.20 35.53
CA ARG A 676 -2.42 3.19 34.81
C ARG A 676 -2.16 3.55 33.34
N PRO A 677 -3.12 4.10 32.58
CA PRO A 677 -2.88 4.52 31.20
C PRO A 677 -2.02 5.78 31.09
N ARG A 678 -1.77 6.48 32.21
CA ARG A 678 -1.12 7.79 32.23
C ARG A 678 0.40 7.63 32.10
N ALA A 679 0.94 8.10 30.99
CA ALA A 679 2.36 7.95 30.69
C ALA A 679 3.28 8.70 31.64
N ASP A 680 2.88 9.87 32.14
CA ASP A 680 3.65 10.81 32.98
C ASP A 680 3.48 10.57 34.50
N SER A 681 3.13 9.36 34.91
CA SER A 681 3.11 9.00 36.33
C SER A 681 4.53 8.96 36.90
N TRP A 682 4.72 9.44 38.12
CA TRP A 682 6.03 9.57 38.75
C TRP A 682 6.05 9.18 40.23
N ILE A 683 7.24 8.81 40.71
CA ILE A 683 7.63 8.66 42.13
C ILE A 683 8.94 9.42 42.37
N ALA A 684 9.03 10.18 43.47
CA ALA A 684 10.18 10.99 43.83
C ALA A 684 10.61 10.73 45.28
N VAL A 685 11.92 10.69 45.49
CA VAL A 685 12.58 10.55 46.79
C VAL A 685 13.30 11.86 47.12
N GLU A 686 12.99 12.45 48.27
CA GLU A 686 13.79 13.51 48.89
C GLU A 686 14.79 12.88 49.85
N LEU A 687 16.09 13.19 49.74
CA LEU A 687 17.17 12.60 50.54
C LEU A 687 17.41 13.29 51.89
N GLY A 688 16.65 14.33 52.21
CA GLY A 688 16.81 15.18 53.41
C GLY A 688 17.93 16.22 53.32
N ALA A 689 18.96 15.99 52.50
CA ALA A 689 20.02 16.95 52.18
C ALA A 689 20.53 16.76 50.73
N ALA A 690 21.29 17.72 50.21
CA ALA A 690 21.92 17.59 48.90
C ALA A 690 23.18 16.69 48.99
N LEU A 691 23.08 15.49 48.41
CA LEU A 691 24.10 14.44 48.45
C LEU A 691 24.65 14.14 47.05
N ASP A 692 25.89 13.65 46.98
CA ASP A 692 26.45 13.14 45.73
C ASP A 692 25.79 11.81 45.36
N VAL A 693 25.44 11.64 44.09
CA VAL A 693 24.79 10.45 43.53
C VAL A 693 25.30 10.25 42.10
N ASP A 694 25.51 8.99 41.70
CA ASP A 694 25.84 8.63 40.31
C ASP A 694 25.01 7.45 39.78
N ARG A 695 24.09 6.89 40.60
CA ARG A 695 23.34 5.70 40.26
C ARG A 695 21.96 5.64 40.89
N VAL A 696 21.01 5.08 40.14
CA VAL A 696 19.69 4.66 40.62
C VAL A 696 19.46 3.20 40.25
N THR A 697 18.88 2.42 41.16
CA THR A 697 18.43 1.05 40.89
C THR A 697 16.93 0.96 41.13
N LEU A 698 16.17 0.59 40.10
CA LEU A 698 14.73 0.40 40.17
C LEU A 698 14.40 -1.09 40.13
N ARG A 699 13.72 -1.59 41.17
CA ARG A 699 13.23 -2.97 41.21
C ARG A 699 11.73 -2.97 40.94
N TRP A 700 11.33 -3.48 39.78
CA TRP A 700 9.96 -3.51 39.32
C TRP A 700 9.21 -4.75 39.78
N GLU A 701 7.90 -4.58 39.97
CA GLU A 701 6.96 -5.70 40.00
C GLU A 701 6.70 -6.23 38.56
N SER A 702 5.79 -7.20 38.39
CA SER A 702 5.36 -7.67 37.07
C SER A 702 4.85 -6.53 36.17
N ALA A 703 4.38 -5.44 36.78
CA ALA A 703 4.00 -4.17 36.18
C ALA A 703 5.19 -3.21 35.89
N ALA A 704 6.22 -3.69 35.17
CA ALA A 704 7.38 -2.86 34.85
C ALA A 704 7.04 -1.78 33.81
N GLY A 705 7.34 -0.51 34.10
CA GLY A 705 7.20 0.59 33.15
C GLY A 705 7.99 0.32 31.88
N ARG A 706 7.40 0.60 30.71
CA ARG A 706 8.03 0.30 29.40
C ARG A 706 9.07 1.34 29.00
N ALA A 707 8.92 2.57 29.45
CA ALA A 707 9.93 3.63 29.33
C ALA A 707 9.75 4.69 30.42
N TYR A 708 10.86 5.29 30.86
CA TYR A 708 10.86 6.33 31.90
C TYR A 708 12.18 7.11 31.91
N ARG A 709 12.21 8.22 32.64
CA ARG A 709 13.38 9.08 32.88
C ARG A 709 13.69 9.13 34.37
N VAL A 710 14.97 9.07 34.72
CA VAL A 710 15.46 9.41 36.06
C VAL A 710 15.93 10.86 36.04
N GLN A 711 15.44 11.65 36.99
CA GLN A 711 15.71 13.08 37.07
C GLN A 711 16.21 13.45 38.47
N GLY A 712 17.11 14.43 38.53
CA GLY A 712 17.64 15.02 39.75
C GLY A 712 17.17 16.46 39.92
N SER A 713 17.01 16.89 41.16
CA SER A 713 16.59 18.26 41.48
C SER A 713 17.20 18.73 42.81
N ALA A 714 17.44 20.04 42.90
CA ALA A 714 17.87 20.71 44.12
C ALA A 714 16.69 21.18 45.00
N ASP A 715 15.51 21.42 44.40
CA ASP A 715 14.34 22.07 45.02
C ASP A 715 13.04 21.24 44.93
N GLY A 716 13.05 20.13 44.19
CA GLY A 716 11.89 19.29 43.92
C GLY A 716 10.91 19.87 42.89
N GLN A 717 11.22 21.03 42.31
CA GLN A 717 10.38 21.75 41.34
C GLN A 717 11.03 21.76 39.95
N THR A 718 12.32 22.10 39.90
CA THR A 718 13.12 22.15 38.67
C THR A 718 13.90 20.84 38.53
N TRP A 719 13.61 20.08 37.48
CA TRP A 719 14.16 18.74 37.29
C TRP A 719 15.12 18.70 36.11
N THR A 720 16.30 18.12 36.32
CA THR A 720 17.29 17.84 35.27
C THR A 720 17.28 16.33 34.99
N GLU A 721 17.20 15.96 33.72
CA GLU A 721 17.32 14.55 33.32
C GLU A 721 18.73 14.02 33.54
N LEU A 722 18.82 12.84 34.14
CA LEU A 722 20.08 12.17 34.47
C LEU A 722 20.29 10.91 33.64
N ALA A 723 19.23 10.10 33.48
CA ALA A 723 19.23 8.89 32.68
C ALA A 723 17.82 8.61 32.13
N ALA A 724 17.73 7.75 31.11
CA ALA A 724 16.47 7.26 30.57
C ALA A 724 16.52 5.74 30.38
N TRP A 725 15.34 5.11 30.35
CA TRP A 725 15.19 3.71 30.03
C TRP A 725 14.09 3.52 28.97
N PRO A 726 14.30 2.66 27.95
CA PRO A 726 15.59 2.04 27.62
C PRO A 726 16.65 3.09 27.26
N GLU A 727 17.93 2.74 27.41
CA GLU A 727 19.01 3.52 26.83
C GLU A 727 18.96 3.35 25.29
N ALA A 728 19.31 4.40 24.56
CA ALA A 728 19.35 4.33 23.09
C ALA A 728 20.57 3.50 22.64
N ASP A 729 20.38 2.62 21.66
CA ASP A 729 21.49 1.91 21.01
C ASP A 729 22.40 2.86 20.23
N LEU A 730 21.83 3.96 19.73
CA LEU A 730 22.53 5.04 19.04
C LEU A 730 21.82 6.36 19.30
N THR A 731 22.59 7.39 19.62
CA THR A 731 22.14 8.79 19.70
C THR A 731 23.02 9.63 18.79
N SER A 732 22.42 10.41 17.90
CA SER A 732 23.14 11.26 16.94
C SER A 732 22.66 12.70 16.95
N ARG A 733 23.61 13.65 16.91
CA ARG A 733 23.36 15.07 16.61
C ARG A 733 23.91 15.47 15.25
N GLY A 734 24.35 14.51 14.45
CA GLY A 734 24.95 14.71 13.13
C GLY A 734 23.97 15.07 12.02
N GLY A 735 22.67 15.02 12.28
CA GLY A 735 21.63 15.43 11.33
C GLY A 735 21.41 14.46 10.17
N TRP A 736 21.85 13.20 10.28
CA TRP A 736 21.48 12.13 9.36
C TRP A 736 21.51 10.75 10.01
N LEU A 737 20.74 9.82 9.44
CA LEU A 737 20.70 8.41 9.81
C LEU A 737 20.62 7.55 8.54
N ASP A 738 21.42 6.50 8.50
CA ASP A 738 21.36 5.40 7.54
C ASP A 738 20.77 4.16 8.23
N ILE A 739 19.89 3.43 7.55
CA ILE A 739 19.31 2.16 7.99
C ILE A 739 19.61 1.13 6.90
N ASP A 740 20.57 0.24 7.17
CA ASP A 740 21.05 -0.84 6.27
C ASP A 740 21.49 -0.41 4.86
N GLY A 741 21.74 0.87 4.59
CA GLY A 741 21.89 1.37 3.21
C GLY A 741 20.59 1.31 2.40
N ARG A 742 19.44 1.06 3.04
CA ARG A 742 18.11 0.94 2.42
C ARG A 742 17.29 2.22 2.57
N ALA A 743 17.39 2.87 3.72
CA ALA A 743 16.70 4.13 4.00
C ALA A 743 17.67 5.15 4.59
N GLY A 744 17.87 6.25 3.88
CA GLY A 744 18.64 7.40 4.35
C GLY A 744 17.72 8.53 4.79
N LEU A 745 18.03 9.15 5.94
CA LEU A 745 17.25 10.24 6.52
C LEU A 745 18.19 11.42 6.81
N VAL A 746 17.82 12.62 6.38
CA VAL A 746 18.53 13.87 6.71
C VAL A 746 17.61 14.76 7.53
N VAL A 747 18.02 15.12 8.74
CA VAL A 747 17.21 15.84 9.72
C VAL A 747 17.74 17.25 9.93
N ARG A 748 16.86 18.25 9.90
CA ARG A 748 17.21 19.68 10.01
C ARG A 748 16.23 20.45 10.88
N GLY A 749 16.73 21.51 11.50
CA GLY A 749 15.92 22.56 12.13
C GLY A 749 15.43 22.28 13.55
N GLY A 750 15.73 21.11 14.12
CA GLY A 750 15.50 20.77 15.53
C GLY A 750 16.80 20.72 16.34
N ALA A 751 16.69 20.79 17.67
CA ALA A 751 17.79 20.65 18.62
C ALA A 751 17.86 19.26 19.27
N ASN A 752 16.76 18.48 19.20
CA ASN A 752 16.70 17.13 19.70
C ASN A 752 17.61 16.20 18.88
N PRO A 753 18.22 15.17 19.51
CA PRO A 753 18.97 14.16 18.80
C PRO A 753 18.06 13.21 18.00
N ILE A 754 18.67 12.49 17.07
CA ILE A 754 18.12 11.27 16.49
C ILE A 754 18.49 10.11 17.42
N SER A 755 17.54 9.25 17.77
CA SER A 755 17.77 8.11 18.66
C SER A 755 17.26 6.80 18.05
N VAL A 756 17.97 5.70 18.29
CA VAL A 756 17.59 4.34 17.93
C VAL A 756 17.40 3.51 19.20
N TYR A 757 16.26 2.83 19.29
CA TYR A 757 15.86 1.96 20.40
C TYR A 757 15.39 0.61 19.87
N GLY A 758 16.30 -0.32 19.70
CA GLY A 758 16.06 -1.62 19.09
C GLY A 758 15.51 -1.47 17.67
N ASN A 759 14.18 -1.57 17.57
CA ASN A 759 13.42 -1.53 16.33
C ASN A 759 12.70 -0.18 16.13
N THR A 760 12.92 0.79 17.00
CA THR A 760 12.28 2.11 16.91
C THR A 760 13.34 3.17 16.64
N VAL A 761 13.05 4.05 15.68
CA VAL A 761 13.82 5.25 15.38
C VAL A 761 12.97 6.47 15.73
N VAL A 762 13.58 7.45 16.39
CA VAL A 762 12.96 8.74 16.69
C VAL A 762 13.88 9.85 16.17
N LEU A 763 13.44 10.59 15.15
CA LEU A 763 14.30 11.57 14.47
C LEU A 763 14.45 12.90 15.22
N SER A 764 13.53 13.18 16.15
CA SER A 764 13.60 14.29 17.10
C SER A 764 13.18 13.76 18.48
N ASP A 765 14.11 13.12 19.15
CA ASP A 765 13.89 12.50 20.46
C ASP A 765 13.98 13.52 21.59
N GLY A 766 12.81 14.04 21.99
CA GLY A 766 12.69 15.08 22.98
C GLY A 766 11.30 15.72 22.99
N PRO A 767 11.14 16.87 23.67
CA PRO A 767 9.91 17.66 23.63
C PRO A 767 9.51 18.04 22.20
N ALA A 768 8.23 18.34 22.01
CA ALA A 768 7.71 18.77 20.71
C ALA A 768 8.48 19.98 20.16
N GLU A 769 9.04 19.84 18.96
CA GLU A 769 9.71 20.91 18.24
C GLU A 769 9.52 20.75 16.74
N GLY A 770 9.63 21.86 16.00
CA GLY A 770 9.46 21.83 14.55
C GLY A 770 10.73 21.43 13.83
N LEU A 771 10.70 20.31 13.09
CA LEU A 771 11.81 19.81 12.28
C LEU A 771 11.45 19.70 10.79
N LEU A 772 12.46 19.39 9.97
CA LEU A 772 12.34 18.98 8.58
C LEU A 772 13.18 17.74 8.33
N VAL A 773 12.65 16.76 7.61
CA VAL A 773 13.32 15.49 7.29
C VAL A 773 13.25 15.25 5.79
N GLU A 774 14.40 14.99 5.16
CA GLU A 774 14.48 14.44 3.78
C GLU A 774 14.70 12.93 3.89
N GLY A 775 13.79 12.11 3.35
CA GLY A 775 13.95 10.66 3.22
C GLY A 775 14.43 10.30 1.81
N LEU A 776 15.53 9.56 1.73
CA LEU A 776 16.25 9.23 0.50
C LEU A 776 16.36 7.70 0.34
N PRO A 777 15.70 7.09 -0.65
CA PRO A 777 15.78 5.65 -0.88
C PRO A 777 17.21 5.22 -1.24
N GLY A 778 17.73 4.20 -0.55
CA GLY A 778 19.02 3.58 -0.89
C GLY A 778 20.25 4.49 -0.81
N ALA A 779 20.18 5.60 -0.06
CA ALA A 779 21.29 6.55 0.01
C ALA A 779 22.45 6.00 0.87
N THR A 780 23.69 6.11 0.38
CA THR A 780 24.88 5.70 1.15
C THR A 780 25.22 6.72 2.24
N PRO A 781 25.98 6.32 3.28
CA PRO A 781 26.48 7.26 4.29
C PRO A 781 27.24 8.46 3.70
N GLU A 782 27.99 8.30 2.62
CA GLU A 782 28.69 9.39 1.92
C GLU A 782 27.71 10.38 1.29
N GLN A 783 26.65 9.86 0.65
CA GLN A 783 25.60 10.66 0.06
C GLN A 783 24.81 11.41 1.15
N LEU A 784 24.56 10.78 2.31
CA LEU A 784 23.90 11.42 3.44
C LEU A 784 24.73 12.53 4.05
N ARG A 785 26.04 12.31 4.29
CA ARG A 785 26.95 13.37 4.73
C ARG A 785 26.98 14.54 3.74
N ALA A 786 27.04 14.25 2.45
CA ALA A 786 27.00 15.27 1.41
C ALA A 786 25.66 16.02 1.38
N ALA A 787 24.54 15.31 1.54
CA ALA A 787 23.21 15.90 1.62
C ALA A 787 23.09 16.80 2.87
N THR A 788 23.54 16.38 4.04
CA THR A 788 23.53 17.18 5.27
C THR A 788 24.38 18.44 5.13
N ALA A 789 25.57 18.35 4.51
CA ALA A 789 26.48 19.48 4.28
C ALA A 789 26.01 20.45 3.18
N ARG A 790 25.05 20.03 2.33
CA ARG A 790 24.51 20.86 1.25
C ARG A 790 23.79 22.09 1.83
N LYS A 791 24.02 23.25 1.21
CA LYS A 791 23.25 24.47 1.50
C LYS A 791 21.77 24.20 1.25
N SER A 792 20.95 24.47 2.26
CA SER A 792 19.49 24.35 2.17
C SER A 792 18.85 25.68 1.78
N PRO A 793 17.63 25.67 1.20
CA PRO A 793 16.85 26.89 1.03
C PRO A 793 16.63 27.60 2.36
N SER A 794 16.72 28.92 2.37
CA SER A 794 16.37 29.73 3.55
C SER A 794 15.08 30.51 3.29
N VAL A 795 14.19 30.54 4.28
CA VAL A 795 12.88 31.19 4.17
C VAL A 795 12.82 32.36 5.14
N ARG A 796 12.28 33.50 4.68
CA ARG A 796 12.16 34.70 5.53
C ARG A 796 11.10 34.58 6.62
N SER A 797 10.02 33.83 6.36
CA SER A 797 8.97 33.55 7.36
C SER A 797 9.34 32.33 8.18
N ALA A 798 9.23 32.43 9.51
CA ALA A 798 9.43 31.29 10.42
C ALA A 798 8.29 30.24 10.34
N GLN A 799 7.13 30.61 9.77
CA GLN A 799 5.99 29.71 9.60
C GLN A 799 6.15 28.75 8.42
N VAL A 800 7.11 29.03 7.52
CA VAL A 800 7.30 28.27 6.28
C VAL A 800 8.62 27.51 6.34
N LYS A 801 8.57 26.19 6.13
CA LYS A 801 9.75 25.35 5.95
C LYS A 801 9.94 25.02 4.47
N ALA A 802 11.20 24.87 4.04
CA ALA A 802 11.55 24.57 2.66
C ALA A 802 12.69 23.54 2.56
N ALA A 803 12.61 22.64 1.59
CA ALA A 803 13.67 21.69 1.24
C ALA A 803 13.89 21.66 -0.28
N LEU A 804 15.13 21.40 -0.68
CA LEU A 804 15.51 21.19 -2.08
C LEU A 804 16.05 19.77 -2.25
N THR A 805 15.21 18.87 -2.73
CA THR A 805 15.52 17.44 -2.87
C THR A 805 15.30 17.05 -4.34
N ASP A 806 16.28 16.42 -4.97
CA ASP A 806 16.24 16.03 -6.40
C ASP A 806 15.83 17.15 -7.38
N HIS A 807 16.21 18.39 -7.07
CA HIS A 807 15.84 19.61 -7.83
C HIS A 807 14.35 20.00 -7.74
N TYR A 808 13.60 19.39 -6.84
CA TYR A 808 12.25 19.81 -6.46
C TYR A 808 12.31 20.64 -5.18
N LEU A 809 11.59 21.76 -5.17
CA LEU A 809 11.44 22.62 -4.01
C LEU A 809 10.15 22.25 -3.27
N SER A 810 10.27 21.63 -2.11
CA SER A 810 9.17 21.39 -1.19
C SER A 810 8.97 22.61 -0.30
N LEU A 811 7.74 23.10 -0.18
CA LEU A 811 7.36 24.23 0.66
C LEU A 811 6.19 23.84 1.56
N PHE A 812 6.25 24.19 2.84
CA PHE A 812 5.21 23.88 3.82
C PHE A 812 4.86 25.13 4.61
N ASN A 813 3.61 25.59 4.53
CA ASN A 813 3.08 26.61 5.43
C ASN A 813 2.45 25.94 6.66
N LEU A 814 3.17 25.94 7.77
CA LEU A 814 2.81 25.25 9.01
C LEU A 814 2.00 26.16 9.95
N SER A 815 1.17 27.04 9.39
CA SER A 815 0.29 27.95 10.14
C SER A 815 -1.12 27.99 9.53
N SER A 816 -2.06 28.52 10.31
CA SER A 816 -3.46 28.67 9.91
C SER A 816 -3.72 29.92 9.06
N ASP A 817 -2.69 30.71 8.74
CA ASP A 817 -2.79 31.94 7.96
C ASP A 817 -2.12 31.76 6.59
N PRO A 818 -2.62 32.37 5.51
CA PRO A 818 -1.89 32.43 4.25
C PRO A 818 -0.59 33.24 4.41
N VAL A 819 0.49 32.78 3.78
CA VAL A 819 1.82 33.39 3.89
C VAL A 819 2.35 33.78 2.52
N THR A 820 2.77 35.04 2.38
CA THR A 820 3.64 35.50 1.29
C THR A 820 5.05 35.69 1.86
N THR A 821 6.05 35.04 1.26
CA THR A 821 7.43 35.11 1.76
C THR A 821 8.46 35.01 0.64
N THR A 822 9.72 35.25 0.99
CA THR A 822 10.87 35.05 0.10
C THR A 822 11.58 33.77 0.50
N VAL A 823 11.82 32.90 -0.48
CA VAL A 823 12.60 31.66 -0.36
C VAL A 823 13.88 31.84 -1.16
N THR A 824 15.01 31.96 -0.47
CA THR A 824 16.33 31.98 -1.09
C THR A 824 16.77 30.56 -1.38
N ILE A 825 16.90 30.24 -2.66
CA ILE A 825 17.27 28.92 -3.16
C ILE A 825 18.76 28.97 -3.53
N PRO A 826 19.61 28.15 -2.87
CA PRO A 826 21.04 28.16 -3.15
C PRO A 826 21.33 27.62 -4.56
N GLY A 827 22.31 28.21 -5.23
CA GLY A 827 22.73 27.74 -6.54
C GLY A 827 24.04 28.36 -6.99
N SER A 828 24.83 27.61 -7.76
CA SER A 828 26.03 28.13 -8.40
C SER A 828 25.75 28.61 -9.82
N ARG A 829 26.23 29.81 -10.16
CA ARG A 829 26.15 30.33 -11.53
C ARG A 829 26.97 29.49 -12.52
N SER A 830 27.99 28.76 -12.06
CA SER A 830 28.77 27.86 -12.91
C SER A 830 27.99 26.59 -13.28
N GLU A 831 27.04 26.17 -12.44
CA GLU A 831 26.21 24.98 -12.63
C GLU A 831 24.84 25.30 -13.25
N GLY A 832 24.53 26.60 -13.38
CA GLY A 832 23.24 27.11 -13.83
C GLY A 832 22.25 27.33 -12.68
N LEU A 833 21.52 28.44 -12.74
CA LEU A 833 20.51 28.80 -11.75
C LEU A 833 19.16 28.22 -12.14
N ARG A 834 18.55 27.43 -11.26
CA ARG A 834 17.25 26.81 -11.49
C ARG A 834 16.12 27.81 -11.21
N LEU A 835 15.14 27.83 -12.10
CA LEU A 835 13.91 28.61 -11.96
C LEU A 835 12.72 27.67 -11.76
N TYR A 836 11.85 28.03 -10.83
CA TYR A 836 10.62 27.38 -10.43
C TYR A 836 9.44 28.27 -10.82
N ALA A 837 8.23 27.73 -10.78
CA ALA A 837 7.02 28.50 -11.07
C ALA A 837 6.90 29.74 -10.16
N GLY A 838 6.54 30.89 -10.75
CA GLY A 838 6.43 32.17 -10.04
C GLY A 838 7.55 33.15 -10.38
N VAL A 839 7.82 34.08 -9.47
CA VAL A 839 8.76 35.18 -9.66
C VAL A 839 10.02 34.96 -8.84
N GLN A 840 11.18 34.95 -9.52
CA GLN A 840 12.50 34.83 -8.92
C GLN A 840 13.42 35.98 -9.32
N ASP A 841 14.18 36.49 -8.35
CA ASP A 841 15.26 37.43 -8.58
C ASP A 841 16.61 36.73 -8.41
N VAL A 842 17.56 36.94 -9.33
CA VAL A 842 18.92 36.38 -9.21
C VAL A 842 19.66 37.12 -8.09
N ALA A 843 20.11 36.34 -7.10
CA ALA A 843 20.86 36.82 -5.95
C ALA A 843 22.35 36.46 -6.05
N GLU A 844 23.14 36.85 -5.05
CA GLU A 844 24.57 36.53 -5.01
C GLU A 844 24.83 35.02 -4.89
N SER A 845 24.07 34.34 -4.02
CA SER A 845 24.25 32.93 -3.66
C SER A 845 23.26 31.96 -4.32
N GLY A 846 22.46 32.45 -5.27
CA GLY A 846 21.42 31.66 -5.94
C GLY A 846 20.28 32.53 -6.48
N THR A 847 19.04 32.24 -6.09
CA THR A 847 17.85 33.00 -6.50
C THR A 847 16.86 33.17 -5.36
N ASP A 848 16.15 34.29 -5.31
CA ASP A 848 15.10 34.57 -4.34
C ASP A 848 13.72 34.40 -4.99
N LEU A 849 12.98 33.36 -4.61
CA LEU A 849 11.62 33.09 -5.07
C LEU A 849 10.62 33.81 -4.16
N ARG A 850 9.69 34.57 -4.74
CA ARG A 850 8.50 35.02 -4.03
C ARG A 850 7.48 33.87 -4.01
N ALA A 851 7.27 33.29 -2.83
CA ALA A 851 6.33 32.19 -2.62
C ALA A 851 5.04 32.72 -1.96
N GLU A 852 3.90 32.25 -2.44
CA GLU A 852 2.57 32.54 -1.91
C GLU A 852 1.91 31.19 -1.58
N LEU A 853 1.65 30.95 -0.31
CA LEU A 853 1.11 29.69 0.21
C LEU A 853 -0.20 29.96 0.94
N GLY A 854 -1.21 29.13 0.69
CA GLY A 854 -2.46 29.17 1.46
C GLY A 854 -2.23 28.76 2.91
N ALA A 855 -3.20 29.05 3.78
CA ALA A 855 -3.22 28.53 5.14
C ALA A 855 -3.10 27.00 5.12
N ALA A 856 -2.30 26.45 6.04
CA ALA A 856 -2.13 25.01 6.24
C ALA A 856 -1.94 24.24 4.92
N SER A 857 -1.03 24.70 4.06
CA SER A 857 -0.81 24.14 2.72
C SER A 857 0.63 23.74 2.45
N ALA A 858 0.81 22.82 1.51
CA ALA A 858 2.10 22.39 1.01
C ALA A 858 2.16 22.50 -0.52
N ALA A 859 3.35 22.73 -1.07
CA ALA A 859 3.62 22.78 -2.50
C ALA A 859 4.90 22.02 -2.85
N LEU A 860 4.91 21.42 -4.03
CA LEU A 860 6.07 20.72 -4.60
C LEU A 860 6.35 21.31 -5.98
N LEU A 861 7.42 22.10 -6.10
CA LEU A 861 7.72 22.85 -7.31
C LEU A 861 8.89 22.20 -8.07
N PRO A 862 8.69 21.71 -9.31
CA PRO A 862 9.79 21.28 -10.16
C PRO A 862 10.58 22.49 -10.70
N ALA A 863 11.88 22.34 -10.89
CA ALA A 863 12.64 23.28 -11.70
C ALA A 863 12.13 23.26 -13.15
N ARG A 864 11.62 24.40 -13.63
CA ARG A 864 11.11 24.57 -15.01
C ARG A 864 12.18 25.02 -15.99
N PHE A 865 13.12 25.85 -15.54
CA PHE A 865 14.22 26.34 -16.37
C PHE A 865 15.56 26.29 -15.65
N VAL A 866 16.64 26.32 -16.43
CA VAL A 866 18.00 26.60 -15.98
C VAL A 866 18.54 27.82 -16.73
N LEU A 867 18.90 28.87 -16.01
CA LEU A 867 19.64 30.02 -16.53
C LEU A 867 21.14 29.74 -16.44
N SER A 868 21.84 29.85 -17.56
CA SER A 868 23.30 29.70 -17.63
C SER A 868 23.91 30.77 -18.53
N GLY A 869 25.24 30.91 -18.50
CA GLY A 869 25.96 31.87 -19.34
C GLY A 869 27.21 32.41 -18.65
N LYS A 870 28.05 33.13 -19.42
CA LYS A 870 29.34 33.64 -18.92
C LYS A 870 29.18 34.58 -17.72
N ARG A 871 28.09 35.36 -17.65
CA ARG A 871 27.72 36.21 -16.49
C ARG A 871 26.19 36.36 -16.40
N VAL A 872 25.53 35.58 -15.56
CA VAL A 872 24.15 35.87 -15.12
C VAL A 872 24.23 36.94 -14.01
N PRO A 873 23.70 38.16 -14.20
CA PRO A 873 23.87 39.26 -13.25
C PRO A 873 22.89 39.15 -12.07
N VAL A 874 23.32 39.64 -10.89
CA VAL A 874 22.43 39.91 -9.75
C VAL A 874 21.37 40.92 -10.17
N GLY A 875 20.13 40.74 -9.70
CA GLY A 875 18.99 41.59 -10.03
C GLY A 875 18.33 41.28 -11.37
N LEU A 876 18.77 40.24 -12.08
CA LEU A 876 17.98 39.67 -13.18
C LEU A 876 16.73 39.02 -12.58
N ARG A 877 15.56 39.50 -12.98
CA ARG A 877 14.25 38.97 -12.58
C ARG A 877 13.73 38.01 -13.63
N ALA A 878 13.24 36.86 -13.19
CA ALA A 878 12.58 35.85 -13.99
C ALA A 878 11.17 35.58 -13.46
N GLU A 879 10.16 35.73 -14.33
CA GLU A 879 8.79 35.31 -14.07
C GLU A 879 8.53 34.07 -14.93
N VAL A 880 8.50 32.90 -14.28
CA VAL A 880 8.17 31.62 -14.92
C VAL A 880 6.65 31.54 -15.07
N VAL A 881 6.19 31.64 -16.32
CA VAL A 881 4.76 31.58 -16.66
C VAL A 881 4.30 30.12 -16.70
N ASP A 882 5.07 29.26 -17.37
CA ASP A 882 4.82 27.83 -17.48
C ASP A 882 6.14 27.08 -17.81
N GLY A 883 6.11 25.76 -18.01
CA GLY A 883 7.29 24.93 -18.31
C GLY A 883 7.97 25.19 -19.66
N ARG A 884 7.46 26.12 -20.47
CA ARG A 884 7.93 26.51 -21.80
C ARG A 884 8.24 28.01 -21.91
N THR A 885 7.52 28.85 -21.17
CA THR A 885 7.62 30.32 -21.25
C THR A 885 8.11 30.95 -19.95
N VAL A 886 9.15 31.78 -20.06
CA VAL A 886 9.70 32.62 -18.98
C VAL A 886 9.88 34.06 -19.45
N ARG A 887 9.57 35.02 -18.58
CA ARG A 887 9.78 36.46 -18.84
C ARG A 887 10.98 36.94 -18.04
N LEU A 888 11.95 37.55 -18.72
CA LEU A 888 13.19 38.06 -18.12
C LEU A 888 13.24 39.58 -18.16
N SER A 889 13.61 40.22 -17.05
CA SER A 889 13.77 41.67 -16.94
C SER A 889 14.87 42.04 -15.96
N GLY A 890 15.39 43.28 -16.01
CA GLY A 890 16.48 43.72 -15.12
C GLY A 890 17.72 44.15 -15.91
N PRO A 891 18.94 43.93 -15.39
CA PRO A 891 20.19 44.35 -16.05
C PRO A 891 20.35 43.77 -17.45
N SER A 892 20.97 44.55 -18.35
CA SER A 892 21.32 44.06 -19.68
C SER A 892 22.29 42.89 -19.59
N CYS A 893 21.96 41.76 -20.21
CA CYS A 893 22.80 40.56 -20.19
C CYS A 893 22.52 39.63 -21.37
N HIS A 894 23.42 38.67 -21.57
CA HIS A 894 23.24 37.56 -22.49
C HIS A 894 23.24 36.25 -21.69
N VAL A 895 22.14 35.51 -21.74
CA VAL A 895 21.93 34.28 -20.97
C VAL A 895 21.36 33.18 -21.84
N ALA A 896 21.71 31.95 -21.52
CA ALA A 896 21.12 30.74 -22.09
C ALA A 896 20.01 30.24 -21.16
N VAL A 897 18.80 30.11 -21.70
CA VAL A 897 17.62 29.59 -21.01
C VAL A 897 17.39 28.15 -21.46
N SER A 898 17.47 27.21 -20.53
CA SER A 898 17.26 25.80 -20.82
C SER A 898 15.98 25.26 -20.18
N ALA A 899 15.17 24.51 -20.92
CA ALA A 899 14.02 23.76 -20.41
C ALA A 899 13.89 22.43 -21.16
N GLN A 900 13.62 21.34 -20.42
CA GLN A 900 13.33 20.03 -21.00
C GLN A 900 14.39 19.57 -22.03
N GLY A 901 15.67 19.75 -21.68
CA GLY A 901 16.82 19.37 -22.52
C GLY A 901 17.11 20.29 -23.71
N ARG A 902 16.41 21.43 -23.83
CA ARG A 902 16.57 22.39 -24.94
C ARG A 902 17.07 23.73 -24.42
N THR A 903 17.97 24.37 -25.15
CA THR A 903 18.62 25.63 -24.76
C THR A 903 18.41 26.72 -25.80
N HIS A 904 18.10 27.93 -25.34
CA HIS A 904 17.94 29.12 -26.18
C HIS A 904 18.72 30.30 -25.61
N ASP A 905 19.60 30.87 -26.43
CA ASP A 905 20.33 32.08 -26.11
C ASP A 905 19.46 33.33 -26.26
N VAL A 906 19.50 34.21 -25.26
CA VAL A 906 18.64 35.40 -25.17
C VAL A 906 19.47 36.59 -24.70
N THR A 907 19.23 37.73 -25.35
CA THR A 907 19.71 39.04 -24.89
C THR A 907 18.59 39.77 -24.15
N VAL A 908 18.78 40.01 -22.86
CA VAL A 908 17.92 40.86 -22.04
C VAL A 908 18.46 42.28 -22.09
N ARG A 909 17.58 43.28 -22.28
CA ARG A 909 17.95 44.70 -22.31
C ARG A 909 17.33 45.43 -21.12
N ALA A 910 18.12 46.27 -20.47
CA ALA A 910 17.66 47.10 -19.35
C ALA A 910 16.39 47.89 -19.70
N GLY A 911 15.46 47.94 -18.75
CA GLY A 911 14.17 48.63 -18.90
C GLY A 911 13.14 47.92 -19.79
N ARG A 912 13.41 46.70 -20.25
CA ARG A 912 12.47 45.90 -21.06
C ARG A 912 12.26 44.50 -20.49
N THR A 913 11.04 44.01 -20.59
CA THR A 913 10.73 42.60 -20.35
C THR A 913 10.91 41.81 -21.64
N THR A 914 11.73 40.76 -21.60
CA THR A 914 12.00 39.85 -22.70
C THR A 914 11.26 38.55 -22.45
N THR A 915 10.27 38.23 -23.29
CA THR A 915 9.55 36.94 -23.20
C THR A 915 10.32 35.89 -23.99
N VAL A 916 10.67 34.78 -23.32
CA VAL A 916 11.36 33.65 -23.90
C VAL A 916 10.41 32.47 -23.90
N THR A 917 10.16 31.91 -25.09
CA THR A 917 9.42 30.66 -25.25
C THR A 917 10.40 29.65 -25.84
N VAL A 918 10.61 28.52 -25.17
CA VAL A 918 11.54 27.47 -25.62
C VAL A 918 10.85 26.59 -26.68
N PRO A 919 11.26 26.62 -27.96
CA PRO A 919 10.75 25.71 -28.99
C PRO A 919 10.66 24.26 -28.53
N ARG A 920 9.51 23.64 -28.82
CA ARG A 920 9.22 22.20 -28.58
C ARG A 920 9.23 21.75 -27.11
N ALA A 921 9.44 22.65 -26.13
CA ALA A 921 9.15 22.33 -24.73
C ALA A 921 7.63 22.34 -24.49
N THR A 922 7.18 21.51 -23.54
CA THR A 922 5.78 21.45 -23.11
C THR A 922 5.49 22.51 -22.05
N ALA A 923 4.33 23.17 -22.12
CA ALA A 923 3.97 24.30 -21.26
C ALA A 923 3.45 23.88 -19.87
N TYR A 924 4.03 22.85 -19.25
CA TYR A 924 3.53 22.31 -17.98
C TYR A 924 3.33 23.38 -16.89
N PRO A 925 2.27 23.31 -16.06
CA PRO A 925 1.20 22.33 -16.13
C PRO A 925 0.24 22.59 -17.32
N LEU A 926 -0.31 21.54 -17.90
CA LEU A 926 -1.33 21.64 -18.94
C LEU A 926 -2.69 22.00 -18.33
N ALA A 927 -3.45 22.83 -19.04
CA ALA A 927 -4.79 23.27 -18.60
C ALA A 927 -5.89 22.21 -18.77
N ASP A 928 -5.58 21.08 -19.42
CA ASP A 928 -6.53 20.01 -19.69
C ASP A 928 -6.85 19.23 -18.42
N LEU A 929 -8.08 19.35 -17.94
CA LEU A 929 -8.58 18.69 -16.74
C LEU A 929 -8.90 17.22 -16.97
N ALA A 930 -9.10 16.79 -18.22
CA ALA A 930 -9.44 15.42 -18.57
C ALA A 930 -8.21 14.50 -18.61
N LEU A 931 -7.03 15.07 -18.83
CA LEU A 931 -5.79 14.33 -19.05
C LEU A 931 -5.45 13.41 -17.87
N GLY A 932 -5.29 12.13 -18.14
CA GLY A 932 -4.98 11.08 -17.17
C GLY A 932 -6.14 10.71 -16.24
N ARG A 933 -7.35 11.25 -16.45
CA ARG A 933 -8.49 10.98 -15.57
C ARG A 933 -9.11 9.61 -15.78
N PRO A 934 -9.75 9.03 -14.74
CA PRO A 934 -10.60 7.86 -14.92
C PRO A 934 -11.69 8.13 -15.96
N THR A 935 -11.96 7.11 -16.78
CA THR A 935 -13.02 7.17 -17.78
C THR A 935 -13.90 5.94 -17.73
N PHE A 936 -15.15 6.11 -18.14
CA PHE A 936 -16.14 5.05 -18.31
C PHE A 936 -16.68 5.02 -19.74
N PRO A 937 -17.14 3.88 -20.27
CA PRO A 937 -17.14 2.57 -19.63
C PRO A 937 -15.75 1.99 -19.36
N THR A 938 -15.63 1.27 -18.25
CA THR A 938 -14.50 0.39 -17.95
C THR A 938 -14.73 -0.97 -18.62
N ALA A 939 -13.68 -1.79 -18.74
CA ALA A 939 -13.85 -3.16 -19.20
C ALA A 939 -14.83 -3.92 -18.28
N PRO A 940 -15.68 -4.82 -18.84
CA PRO A 940 -15.77 -5.18 -20.26
C PRO A 940 -16.43 -4.10 -21.13
N LEU A 941 -16.03 -4.05 -22.41
CA LEU A 941 -16.52 -3.08 -23.40
C LEU A 941 -17.44 -3.76 -24.43
N PRO A 942 -18.44 -3.07 -24.99
CA PRO A 942 -19.27 -3.62 -26.05
C PRO A 942 -18.45 -3.87 -27.33
N PRO A 943 -18.88 -4.81 -28.20
CA PRO A 943 -18.18 -5.08 -29.46
C PRO A 943 -17.97 -3.83 -30.32
N GLY A 944 -16.73 -3.61 -30.76
CA GLY A 944 -16.34 -2.48 -31.61
C GLY A 944 -16.02 -1.17 -30.88
N MET A 945 -16.16 -1.13 -29.56
CA MET A 945 -15.68 -0.02 -28.73
C MET A 945 -14.26 -0.31 -28.23
N THR A 946 -13.37 0.68 -28.26
CA THR A 946 -12.05 0.59 -27.58
C THR A 946 -12.08 1.34 -26.24
N ASP A 947 -11.04 1.21 -25.43
CA ASP A 947 -10.98 1.84 -24.10
C ASP A 947 -11.07 3.39 -24.21
N PRO A 948 -12.05 4.05 -23.57
CA PRO A 948 -12.15 5.51 -23.55
C PRO A 948 -10.94 6.24 -22.96
N LYS A 949 -10.12 5.55 -22.14
CA LYS A 949 -8.85 6.09 -21.62
C LYS A 949 -7.95 6.60 -22.73
N ALA A 950 -8.00 6.00 -23.92
CA ALA A 950 -7.21 6.40 -25.08
C ALA A 950 -7.53 7.80 -25.62
N ALA A 951 -8.65 8.42 -25.20
CA ALA A 951 -8.96 9.80 -25.56
C ALA A 951 -8.39 10.82 -24.55
N VAL A 952 -7.85 10.37 -23.42
CA VAL A 952 -7.37 11.23 -22.33
C VAL A 952 -5.98 10.84 -21.83
N ASP A 953 -5.25 9.97 -22.52
CA ASP A 953 -3.92 9.50 -22.14
C ASP A 953 -2.78 10.42 -22.61
N GLY A 954 -3.08 11.39 -23.48
CA GLY A 954 -2.10 12.32 -24.04
C GLY A 954 -1.27 11.75 -25.19
N ASP A 955 -1.58 10.55 -25.70
CA ASP A 955 -0.90 9.93 -26.83
C ASP A 955 -1.75 10.05 -28.11
N GLU A 956 -1.29 10.85 -29.09
CA GLU A 956 -2.00 10.97 -30.38
C GLU A 956 -1.98 9.66 -31.22
N SER A 957 -1.18 8.67 -30.81
CA SER A 957 -1.10 7.36 -31.47
C SER A 957 -2.29 6.46 -31.11
N THR A 958 -2.81 6.57 -29.88
CA THR A 958 -3.98 5.84 -29.39
C THR A 958 -5.27 6.57 -29.78
N ALA A 959 -6.40 5.88 -29.72
CA ALA A 959 -7.71 6.48 -29.95
C ALA A 959 -8.85 5.66 -29.35
N TRP A 960 -9.87 6.37 -28.86
CA TRP A 960 -11.16 5.80 -28.52
C TRP A 960 -12.02 5.62 -29.78
N THR A 961 -12.43 4.39 -30.05
CA THR A 961 -13.43 4.05 -31.04
C THR A 961 -14.77 3.91 -30.31
N PRO A 962 -15.77 4.77 -30.57
CA PRO A 962 -16.97 4.80 -29.75
C PRO A 962 -17.90 3.59 -29.86
N GLY A 963 -17.85 2.85 -30.97
CA GLY A 963 -18.86 1.82 -31.27
C GLY A 963 -20.27 2.42 -31.53
N PRO A 964 -21.30 1.57 -31.69
CA PRO A 964 -22.70 1.99 -31.84
C PRO A 964 -23.20 2.69 -30.56
N ASP A 965 -23.81 3.87 -30.70
CA ASP A 965 -24.30 4.71 -29.59
C ASP A 965 -23.25 5.05 -28.52
N GLY A 966 -21.98 5.16 -28.95
CA GLY A 966 -20.83 5.36 -28.09
C GLY A 966 -20.99 6.55 -27.13
N ARG A 967 -20.76 6.29 -25.86
CA ARG A 967 -20.72 7.29 -24.80
C ARG A 967 -19.51 7.02 -23.94
N MET A 968 -18.72 8.05 -23.69
CA MET A 968 -17.70 8.01 -22.65
C MET A 968 -17.98 9.04 -21.56
N VAL A 969 -17.52 8.77 -20.35
CA VAL A 969 -17.57 9.68 -19.19
C VAL A 969 -16.14 9.90 -18.70
N VAL A 970 -15.82 11.12 -18.31
CA VAL A 970 -14.57 11.48 -17.62
C VAL A 970 -14.90 11.91 -16.20
N ASP A 971 -14.27 11.30 -15.19
CA ASP A 971 -14.32 11.77 -13.79
C ASP A 971 -13.19 12.78 -13.53
N LEU A 972 -13.52 14.05 -13.37
CA LEU A 972 -12.56 15.12 -13.05
C LEU A 972 -12.06 15.04 -11.59
N GLY A 973 -12.60 14.12 -10.79
CA GLY A 973 -12.27 13.83 -9.39
C GLY A 973 -12.99 14.70 -8.38
N THR A 974 -13.45 15.88 -8.79
CA THR A 974 -14.22 16.82 -7.98
C THR A 974 -14.88 17.83 -8.92
N GLU A 975 -15.85 18.60 -8.43
CA GLU A 975 -16.54 19.60 -9.22
C GLU A 975 -15.56 20.67 -9.74
N ARG A 976 -15.69 20.98 -11.03
CA ARG A 976 -14.90 21.98 -11.73
C ARG A 976 -15.81 22.84 -12.58
N HIS A 977 -15.48 24.13 -12.63
CA HIS A 977 -16.01 25.03 -13.65
C HIS A 977 -15.42 24.64 -15.01
N ILE A 978 -16.23 24.64 -16.07
CA ILE A 978 -15.84 24.22 -17.40
C ILE A 978 -16.17 25.34 -18.38
N THR A 979 -15.14 25.83 -19.08
CA THR A 979 -15.26 26.92 -20.06
C THR A 979 -15.27 26.41 -21.51
N GLU A 980 -14.54 25.33 -21.79
CA GLU A 980 -14.44 24.76 -23.14
C GLU A 980 -14.24 23.24 -23.10
N ILE A 981 -14.91 22.55 -24.05
CA ILE A 981 -14.67 21.14 -24.38
C ILE A 981 -14.23 21.08 -25.84
N ARG A 982 -13.15 20.34 -26.11
CA ARG A 982 -12.59 20.17 -27.45
C ARG A 982 -12.33 18.70 -27.74
N THR A 983 -12.69 18.27 -28.96
CA THR A 983 -12.43 16.91 -29.45
C THR A 983 -11.51 16.94 -30.66
N ARG A 984 -10.61 15.96 -30.74
CA ARG A 984 -9.77 15.71 -31.92
C ARG A 984 -9.97 14.28 -32.39
N TRP A 985 -10.18 14.14 -33.69
CA TRP A 985 -10.56 12.88 -34.32
C TRP A 985 -9.58 12.52 -35.43
N ARG A 986 -9.38 11.23 -35.69
CA ARG A 986 -8.52 10.69 -36.75
C ARG A 986 -9.26 9.67 -37.60
N GLY A 987 -9.09 9.77 -38.92
CA GLY A 987 -9.73 8.90 -39.92
C GLY A 987 -11.23 9.14 -40.07
N GLY A 988 -11.86 8.55 -41.08
CA GLY A 988 -13.32 8.49 -41.22
C GLY A 988 -14.09 9.82 -41.24
N ARG A 989 -15.41 9.74 -41.03
CA ARG A 989 -16.30 10.89 -40.84
C ARG A 989 -16.44 11.15 -39.34
N VAL A 990 -16.28 12.41 -38.90
CA VAL A 990 -16.50 12.80 -37.50
C VAL A 990 -17.98 12.68 -37.16
N PRO A 991 -18.36 11.92 -36.12
CA PRO A 991 -19.76 11.76 -35.73
C PRO A 991 -20.31 13.04 -35.08
N ALA A 992 -21.64 13.17 -35.04
CA ALA A 992 -22.26 14.22 -34.23
C ALA A 992 -22.02 13.88 -32.75
N ALA A 993 -21.58 14.87 -31.96
CA ALA A 993 -21.27 14.71 -30.55
C ALA A 993 -22.02 15.72 -29.69
N GLN A 994 -22.38 15.29 -28.47
CA GLN A 994 -22.99 16.11 -27.42
C GLN A 994 -22.25 15.89 -26.11
N ALA A 995 -22.10 16.96 -25.32
CA ALA A 995 -21.57 16.89 -23.97
C ALA A 995 -22.72 16.92 -22.96
N GLU A 996 -22.65 16.09 -21.92
CA GLU A 996 -23.59 16.06 -20.79
C GLU A 996 -22.79 16.25 -19.49
N PHE A 997 -23.40 16.84 -18.46
CA PHE A 997 -22.73 17.24 -17.22
C PHE A 997 -23.39 16.64 -15.99
N SER A 998 -22.59 16.20 -15.01
CA SER A 998 -23.08 15.62 -13.76
C SER A 998 -22.15 15.91 -12.58
N THR A 999 -22.71 16.00 -11.38
CA THR A 999 -21.97 16.12 -10.11
C THR A 999 -21.84 14.78 -9.39
N ASP A 1000 -22.80 13.86 -9.60
CA ASP A 1000 -22.91 12.56 -8.91
C ASP A 1000 -22.54 11.36 -9.79
N GLY A 1001 -22.35 11.56 -11.10
CA GLY A 1001 -22.05 10.52 -12.08
C GLY A 1001 -23.25 9.63 -12.44
N ARG A 1002 -24.42 9.88 -11.85
CA ARG A 1002 -25.65 9.10 -12.03
C ARG A 1002 -26.66 9.87 -12.88
N THR A 1003 -26.85 11.15 -12.57
CA THR A 1003 -27.82 12.02 -13.24
C THR A 1003 -27.08 13.05 -14.09
N TYR A 1004 -27.33 13.05 -15.40
CA TYR A 1004 -26.70 13.97 -16.34
C TYR A 1004 -27.70 15.00 -16.85
N THR A 1005 -27.26 16.26 -16.94
CA THR A 1005 -28.04 17.40 -17.42
C THR A 1005 -27.27 18.20 -18.48
N GLY A 1006 -27.93 19.18 -19.09
CA GLY A 1006 -27.25 20.20 -19.90
C GLY A 1006 -26.65 19.69 -21.22
N ALA A 1007 -27.32 18.76 -21.90
CA ALA A 1007 -26.84 18.22 -23.18
C ALA A 1007 -26.64 19.33 -24.23
N ALA A 1008 -25.38 19.61 -24.61
CA ALA A 1008 -25.03 20.65 -25.57
C ALA A 1008 -24.23 20.08 -26.75
N ARG A 1009 -24.60 20.48 -27.97
CA ARG A 1009 -23.99 19.96 -29.19
C ARG A 1009 -22.63 20.61 -29.45
N LEU A 1010 -21.62 19.79 -29.75
CA LEU A 1010 -20.34 20.29 -30.22
C LEU A 1010 -20.48 20.83 -31.65
N THR A 1011 -19.77 21.91 -31.96
CA THR A 1011 -19.67 22.44 -33.33
C THR A 1011 -19.07 21.41 -34.29
N ALA A 1012 -19.21 21.61 -35.60
CA ALA A 1012 -18.58 20.74 -36.61
C ALA A 1012 -17.05 20.65 -36.50
N ARG A 1013 -16.41 21.59 -35.79
CA ARG A 1013 -14.98 21.58 -35.46
C ARG A 1013 -14.65 20.88 -34.14
N GLY A 1014 -15.64 20.25 -33.50
CA GLY A 1014 -15.46 19.51 -32.26
C GLY A 1014 -15.28 20.40 -31.02
N VAL A 1015 -15.79 21.64 -31.03
CA VAL A 1015 -15.67 22.59 -29.91
C VAL A 1015 -17.04 22.91 -29.31
N LEU A 1016 -17.13 22.94 -27.99
CA LEU A 1016 -18.25 23.47 -27.20
C LEU A 1016 -17.69 24.49 -26.19
N ARG A 1017 -18.30 25.67 -26.10
CA ARG A 1017 -18.07 26.62 -25.01
C ARG A 1017 -19.26 26.60 -24.08
N THR A 1018 -18.99 26.60 -22.78
CA THR A 1018 -20.02 26.48 -21.75
C THR A 1018 -19.60 27.22 -20.48
N ASP A 1019 -20.51 27.32 -19.52
CA ASP A 1019 -20.32 27.92 -18.20
C ASP A 1019 -20.81 26.92 -17.13
N SER A 1020 -20.60 25.64 -17.40
CA SER A 1020 -21.14 24.54 -16.60
C SER A 1020 -20.18 24.16 -15.48
N ALA A 1021 -20.71 23.80 -14.32
CA ALA A 1021 -19.96 23.14 -13.26
C ALA A 1021 -20.27 21.63 -13.27
N ALA A 1022 -19.25 20.79 -13.25
CA ALA A 1022 -19.42 19.34 -13.22
C ALA A 1022 -18.21 18.63 -12.60
N ARG A 1023 -18.44 17.47 -11.99
CA ARG A 1023 -17.39 16.48 -11.69
C ARG A 1023 -17.23 15.50 -12.85
N TYR A 1024 -18.36 15.07 -13.43
CA TYR A 1024 -18.42 14.10 -14.50
C TYR A 1024 -18.86 14.77 -15.79
N VAL A 1025 -18.09 14.54 -16.86
CA VAL A 1025 -18.40 15.06 -18.20
C VAL A 1025 -18.53 13.88 -19.14
N ALA A 1026 -19.72 13.73 -19.73
CA ALA A 1026 -19.97 12.68 -20.71
C ALA A 1026 -19.91 13.23 -22.13
N LEU A 1027 -19.26 12.51 -23.03
CA LEU A 1027 -19.30 12.73 -24.47
C LEU A 1027 -20.12 11.61 -25.11
N ARG A 1028 -21.32 11.94 -25.57
CA ARG A 1028 -22.18 11.03 -26.33
C ARG A 1028 -22.01 11.30 -27.82
N VAL A 1029 -21.78 10.25 -28.60
CA VAL A 1029 -21.72 10.34 -30.06
C VAL A 1029 -22.83 9.52 -30.70
N THR A 1030 -23.38 10.06 -31.79
CA THR A 1030 -24.34 9.34 -32.62
C THR A 1030 -23.62 8.83 -33.86
N ALA A 1031 -23.23 7.55 -33.84
CA ALA A 1031 -22.51 6.90 -34.93
C ALA A 1031 -23.45 5.89 -35.65
N PRO A 1032 -23.92 6.16 -36.90
CA PRO A 1032 -24.60 5.16 -37.71
C PRO A 1032 -23.66 4.01 -38.10
N ALA A 1033 -24.13 2.86 -38.60
CA ALA A 1033 -23.24 1.78 -39.04
C ALA A 1033 -22.26 2.25 -40.16
N GLY A 1034 -20.93 2.23 -39.93
CA GLY A 1034 -19.89 2.64 -40.90
C GLY A 1034 -18.51 2.94 -40.29
N THR A 1035 -17.49 3.23 -41.12
CA THR A 1035 -16.11 3.58 -40.70
C THR A 1035 -16.03 5.02 -40.17
N HIS A 1036 -16.39 5.22 -38.91
CA HIS A 1036 -16.29 6.52 -38.25
C HIS A 1036 -14.87 6.85 -37.80
N ALA A 1037 -14.65 8.15 -37.56
CA ALA A 1037 -13.43 8.64 -36.95
C ALA A 1037 -13.25 8.08 -35.53
N ALA A 1038 -12.00 7.86 -35.12
CA ALA A 1038 -11.65 7.54 -33.73
C ALA A 1038 -11.19 8.81 -33.00
N LEU A 1039 -11.59 8.97 -31.75
CA LEU A 1039 -11.27 10.15 -30.92
C LEU A 1039 -9.87 9.98 -30.33
N THR A 1040 -8.93 10.84 -30.70
CA THR A 1040 -7.54 10.82 -30.21
C THR A 1040 -7.33 11.77 -29.03
N ALA A 1041 -8.23 12.73 -28.80
CA ALA A 1041 -8.14 13.63 -27.65
C ALA A 1041 -9.52 14.22 -27.28
N LEU A 1042 -9.87 14.17 -26.00
CA LEU A 1042 -10.93 14.92 -25.35
C LEU A 1042 -10.30 15.87 -24.33
N THR A 1043 -10.34 17.17 -24.61
CA THR A 1043 -9.79 18.20 -23.74
C THR A 1043 -10.90 18.98 -23.06
N ILE A 1044 -10.77 19.18 -21.75
CA ILE A 1044 -11.71 19.93 -20.91
C ILE A 1044 -10.94 21.02 -20.17
N THR A 1045 -11.31 22.30 -20.30
CA THR A 1045 -10.63 23.42 -19.62
C THR A 1045 -11.57 24.18 -18.69
N SER A 1046 -11.01 24.76 -17.63
CA SER A 1046 -11.70 25.65 -16.67
C SER A 1046 -11.54 27.12 -17.00
#